data_AF-A0A2N1BYA9-F1
#
_entry.id   AF-A0A2N1BYA9-F1
#
_cell.length_a   1.000
_cell.length_b   1.000
_cell.length_c   1.000
_cell.angle_alpha   90.00
_cell.angle_beta   90.00
_cell.angle_gamma   90.00
#
_symmetry.space_group_name_H-M   'P 1'
#
loop_
_entity.id
_entity.type
_entity.pdbx_description
1 polymer ?
#
loop_
_entity_poly.entity_id
_entity_poly.type
_entity_poly.pdbx_seq_one_letter_code
_entity_poly.pdbx_strand_id
1 'polypeptide(L)'
;MAIRVLITLMATLLLNPVIHAETLENNDTNIKVATFNVSMDATNYLPKDEIGTGIELINALNNNNQQIKNIAEIIQRSRPDIILLNEFDYIANPKQGVELFLKEYLGKAQQGSQAIDYPYYYYAPVNTGLNTPFDLDNNGEKTNNLGDAQGFGHFPGHFGMVLLSKYPIDKRAIRTFQKFLWKDMPNAIVPIDPNTNEPWYNSQESQILRLSSKSHWDIPVNVQGKIVHILASHPTPPVFDGKEDRNGARNHDEIRFWQDYITPNKGNYIYDDEGLKGGMKIDSRFVILGDQNASKDEGSARKEGIANLLASPLTNNDITPVSIGGMNNSDSPFAANHTAGWGMRADYVLPSRAGLKLQKNGVFWPKKTSPLYRLIDRRSASSDHRLVWADLTLTTKEKVAKNIIMVIGDGMGPAYTTGYRYFIDDKSTPLVETTVFDDLLAGMVSTYPVNTQGYVTDSAAAATALSTGHKTYNGAIGVDTDKKPLLTLMELAKQLGKKTGLVVTSQINHATPAAYFSHNESRKNYNEIADSYFDKRINGHFKADIMLGGGTKYFNRQDRNLVAEFKNAGFQYIDDFSQLASLNKQQAVLGLFAEVGLPWTLDNKNNNHLLTMTTSAVQQLENVDGYVLLVEASQIDWAGHSNDIAAAMGEMSDLAQTLTWLKNYVENSEDTLLVATADHSTGGLTLGAKGDYRWQPEYLKNLTLSPQSIAEKLAQDKEVITAQKLSDLLGFTVSVQEANLFVNRKSEKLIYQQIKHLIDKKTNTGWTSSGHTGIDVQVFSAGTGANDFTLHQTNTDIANKLFTVLKSN
;
A
#
# COMPACT_ATOMS: atom_id res chain seq x y z
N MET A 1 -40.95 48.24 -56.83
CA MET A 1 -40.63 48.91 -55.55
C MET A 1 -41.03 47.93 -54.45
N ALA A 2 -40.05 47.44 -53.70
CA ALA A 2 -40.17 46.33 -52.78
C ALA A 2 -40.75 46.77 -51.42
N ILE A 3 -41.57 45.93 -50.80
CA ILE A 3 -41.88 46.00 -49.36
C ILE A 3 -41.48 44.64 -48.77
N ARG A 4 -40.36 44.66 -48.03
CA ARG A 4 -39.82 43.53 -47.26
C ARG A 4 -40.49 43.51 -45.88
N VAL A 5 -40.91 42.32 -45.48
CA VAL A 5 -41.36 41.96 -44.14
C VAL A 5 -40.14 41.89 -43.22
N LEU A 6 -40.19 42.63 -42.10
CA LEU A 6 -39.21 42.56 -41.00
C LEU A 6 -39.75 41.56 -39.97
N ILE A 7 -39.06 40.45 -39.75
CA ILE A 7 -39.26 39.55 -38.60
C ILE A 7 -38.12 39.84 -37.62
N THR A 8 -38.49 40.34 -36.44
CA THR A 8 -37.60 40.60 -35.32
C THR A 8 -37.31 39.28 -34.61
N LEU A 9 -36.08 38.77 -34.71
CA LEU A 9 -35.61 37.61 -33.95
C LEU A 9 -35.09 38.09 -32.59
N MET A 10 -35.78 37.72 -31.50
CA MET A 10 -35.28 37.85 -30.13
C MET A 10 -34.15 36.84 -29.92
N ALA A 11 -32.93 37.34 -29.66
CA ALA A 11 -31.79 36.53 -29.25
C ALA A 11 -31.89 36.25 -27.74
N THR A 12 -32.20 35.02 -27.37
CA THR A 12 -32.00 34.48 -26.02
C THR A 12 -30.51 34.18 -25.83
N LEU A 13 -29.83 34.95 -24.98
CA LEU A 13 -28.52 34.59 -24.44
C LEU A 13 -28.71 33.38 -23.51
N LEU A 14 -28.46 32.19 -24.02
CA LEU A 14 -28.15 31.02 -23.20
C LEU A 14 -26.67 31.08 -22.85
N LEU A 15 -26.38 31.53 -21.62
CA LEU A 15 -25.10 31.28 -20.97
C LEU A 15 -25.00 29.78 -20.71
N ASN A 16 -24.34 29.06 -21.63
CA ASN A 16 -23.86 27.71 -21.34
C ASN A 16 -22.79 27.81 -20.24
N PRO A 17 -22.95 27.18 -19.07
CA PRO A 17 -21.81 26.93 -18.22
C PRO A 17 -20.90 26.00 -19.01
N VAL A 18 -19.71 26.48 -19.35
CA VAL A 18 -18.64 25.61 -19.83
C VAL A 18 -18.26 24.73 -18.64
N ILE A 19 -18.97 23.63 -18.48
CA ILE A 19 -18.52 22.49 -17.70
C ILE A 19 -17.29 21.99 -18.44
N HIS A 20 -16.10 22.41 -18.00
CA HIS A 20 -14.89 21.65 -18.25
C HIS A 20 -15.04 20.36 -17.45
N ALA A 21 -15.77 19.39 -18.03
CA ALA A 21 -15.49 18.01 -17.74
C ALA A 21 -14.08 17.79 -18.28
N GLU A 22 -13.08 17.81 -17.40
CA GLU A 22 -11.85 17.09 -17.67
C GLU A 22 -12.27 15.62 -17.86
N THR A 23 -12.57 15.27 -19.11
CA THR A 23 -12.45 13.90 -19.55
C THR A 23 -11.00 13.53 -19.24
N LEU A 24 -10.80 12.73 -18.20
CA LEU A 24 -9.57 11.98 -17.98
C LEU A 24 -9.28 11.24 -19.30
N GLU A 25 -8.48 11.84 -20.18
CA GLU A 25 -7.95 11.16 -21.35
C GLU A 25 -7.17 9.97 -20.81
N ASN A 26 -7.67 8.77 -21.09
CA ASN A 26 -7.06 7.53 -20.67
C ASN A 26 -5.74 7.37 -21.43
N ASN A 27 -4.66 7.95 -20.88
CA ASN A 27 -3.29 7.95 -21.40
C ASN A 27 -2.61 6.58 -21.20
N ASP A 28 -3.30 5.52 -21.60
CA ASP A 28 -2.81 4.15 -21.55
C ASP A 28 -1.76 3.94 -22.65
N THR A 29 -0.51 3.71 -22.24
CA THR A 29 0.61 3.51 -23.17
C THR A 29 0.76 2.03 -23.44
N ASN A 30 0.64 1.60 -24.71
CA ASN A 30 0.86 0.21 -25.09
C ASN A 30 2.31 0.00 -25.55
N ILE A 31 2.94 -1.08 -25.09
CA ILE A 31 4.28 -1.51 -25.51
C ILE A 31 4.31 -3.01 -25.77
N LYS A 32 5.19 -3.45 -26.68
CA LYS A 32 5.57 -4.86 -26.85
C LYS A 32 6.95 -5.09 -26.24
N VAL A 33 7.04 -6.01 -25.30
CA VAL A 33 8.31 -6.42 -24.66
C VAL A 33 8.64 -7.84 -25.05
N ALA A 34 9.91 -8.15 -25.34
CA ALA A 34 10.34 -9.47 -25.78
C ALA A 34 11.68 -9.93 -25.17
N THR A 35 11.91 -11.24 -25.21
CA THR A 35 13.24 -11.85 -25.03
C THR A 35 13.52 -12.80 -26.20
N PHE A 36 14.77 -12.90 -26.62
CA PHE A 36 15.20 -13.83 -27.65
C PHE A 36 16.64 -14.28 -27.40
N ASN A 37 16.86 -15.56 -27.07
CA ASN A 37 18.19 -16.16 -27.19
C ASN A 37 18.54 -16.29 -28.68
N VAL A 38 19.54 -15.53 -29.14
CA VAL A 38 19.87 -15.37 -30.56
C VAL A 38 20.99 -16.27 -31.05
N SER A 39 21.66 -17.03 -30.16
CA SER A 39 22.83 -17.84 -30.52
C SER A 39 23.82 -17.09 -31.42
N MET A 40 24.06 -15.83 -31.08
CA MET A 40 25.11 -14.98 -31.66
C MET A 40 26.36 -15.09 -30.79
N ASP A 41 26.72 -16.32 -30.48
CA ASP A 41 27.88 -16.71 -29.69
C ASP A 41 28.96 -17.33 -30.59
N ALA A 42 30.21 -17.29 -30.17
CA ALA A 42 31.36 -17.73 -30.95
C ALA A 42 31.24 -19.18 -31.43
N THR A 43 30.67 -20.07 -30.62
CA THR A 43 30.57 -21.51 -30.98
C THR A 43 29.64 -21.76 -32.16
N ASN A 44 28.70 -20.86 -32.42
CA ASN A 44 27.81 -20.99 -33.57
C ASN A 44 28.47 -20.66 -34.92
N TYR A 45 29.66 -20.04 -34.89
CA TYR A 45 30.43 -19.66 -36.08
C TYR A 45 31.71 -20.49 -36.27
N LEU A 46 31.93 -21.48 -35.41
CA LEU A 46 33.09 -22.36 -35.45
C LEU A 46 32.69 -23.79 -35.79
N PRO A 47 33.63 -24.58 -36.32
CA PRO A 47 33.51 -26.03 -36.33
C PRO A 47 33.28 -26.57 -34.92
N LYS A 48 32.60 -27.72 -34.86
CA LYS A 48 32.37 -28.43 -33.60
C LYS A 48 33.73 -28.72 -32.93
N ASP A 49 33.80 -28.51 -31.62
CA ASP A 49 34.97 -28.76 -30.76
C ASP A 49 36.12 -27.73 -30.84
N GLU A 50 35.98 -26.65 -31.62
CA GLU A 50 36.94 -25.53 -31.59
C GLU A 50 36.67 -24.52 -30.47
N ILE A 51 37.75 -23.98 -29.88
CA ILE A 51 37.68 -23.00 -28.80
C ILE A 51 37.62 -21.58 -29.38
N GLY A 52 36.45 -20.96 -29.28
CA GLY A 52 36.27 -19.54 -29.61
C GLY A 52 37.15 -18.57 -28.82
N THR A 53 37.45 -17.45 -29.47
CA THR A 53 38.36 -16.40 -28.97
C THR A 53 37.68 -15.06 -28.75
N GLY A 54 36.43 -14.91 -29.21
CA GLY A 54 35.61 -13.69 -29.14
C GLY A 54 35.64 -12.84 -30.41
N ILE A 55 36.46 -13.19 -31.41
CA ILE A 55 36.49 -12.51 -32.71
C ILE A 55 35.40 -13.02 -33.67
N GLU A 56 34.82 -14.17 -33.39
CA GLU A 56 33.98 -14.91 -34.32
C GLU A 56 32.67 -14.18 -34.62
N LEU A 57 32.01 -13.63 -33.59
CA LEU A 57 30.83 -12.77 -33.78
C LEU A 57 31.18 -11.51 -34.58
N ILE A 58 32.32 -10.88 -34.32
CA ILE A 58 32.78 -9.70 -35.06
C ILE A 58 32.94 -10.07 -36.54
N ASN A 59 33.57 -11.21 -36.84
CA ASN A 59 33.73 -11.69 -38.20
C ASN A 59 32.37 -12.00 -38.85
N ALA A 60 31.45 -12.65 -38.14
CA ALA A 60 30.12 -12.95 -38.64
C ALA A 60 29.32 -11.69 -38.98
N LEU A 61 29.37 -10.67 -38.11
CA LEU A 61 28.72 -9.37 -38.34
C LEU A 61 29.27 -8.67 -39.57
N ASN A 62 30.58 -8.68 -39.78
CA ASN A 62 31.22 -8.04 -40.93
C ASN A 62 31.01 -8.79 -42.26
N ASN A 63 30.74 -10.10 -42.21
CA ASN A 63 30.62 -10.95 -43.40
C ASN A 63 29.17 -11.22 -43.84
N ASN A 64 28.22 -10.35 -43.47
CA ASN A 64 26.83 -10.40 -43.96
C ASN A 64 26.13 -11.74 -43.70
N ASN A 65 26.39 -12.34 -42.52
CA ASN A 65 26.02 -13.70 -42.16
C ASN A 65 24.49 -13.94 -42.25
N GLN A 66 24.09 -15.07 -42.84
CA GLN A 66 22.68 -15.39 -43.09
C GLN A 66 21.87 -15.68 -41.81
N GLN A 67 22.47 -16.27 -40.78
CA GLN A 67 21.82 -16.50 -39.49
C GLN A 67 21.46 -15.15 -38.83
N ILE A 68 22.40 -14.21 -38.80
CA ILE A 68 22.20 -12.86 -38.25
C ILE A 68 21.10 -12.11 -39.02
N LYS A 69 21.05 -12.25 -40.36
CA LYS A 69 19.93 -11.70 -41.17
C LYS A 69 18.58 -12.29 -40.80
N ASN A 70 18.52 -13.60 -40.58
CA ASN A 70 17.27 -14.27 -40.19
C ASN A 70 16.82 -13.81 -38.79
N ILE A 71 17.74 -13.66 -37.84
CA ILE A 71 17.47 -13.09 -36.51
C ILE A 71 16.91 -11.67 -36.64
N ALA A 72 17.56 -10.83 -37.45
CA ALA A 72 17.08 -9.48 -37.73
C ALA A 72 15.69 -9.48 -38.39
N GLU A 73 15.42 -10.41 -39.32
CA GLU A 73 14.11 -10.58 -39.92
C GLU A 73 13.04 -10.94 -38.88
N ILE A 74 13.32 -11.87 -37.95
CA ILE A 74 12.41 -12.25 -36.86
C ILE A 74 12.08 -11.02 -35.99
N ILE A 75 13.07 -10.23 -35.61
CA ILE A 75 12.89 -9.02 -34.79
C ILE A 75 12.09 -7.96 -35.57
N GLN A 76 12.40 -7.72 -36.85
CA GLN A 76 11.69 -6.77 -37.72
C GLN A 76 10.23 -7.13 -37.97
N ARG A 77 9.89 -8.42 -37.96
CA ARG A 77 8.50 -8.91 -38.07
C ARG A 77 7.76 -8.86 -36.73
N SER A 78 8.45 -9.15 -35.62
CA SER A 78 7.85 -9.18 -34.27
C SER A 78 7.67 -7.77 -33.69
N ARG A 79 8.52 -6.82 -34.08
CA ARG A 79 8.52 -5.40 -33.71
C ARG A 79 8.44 -5.07 -32.22
N PRO A 80 9.24 -5.70 -31.34
CA PRO A 80 9.24 -5.33 -29.94
C PRO A 80 9.72 -3.88 -29.75
N ASP A 81 9.19 -3.19 -28.76
CA ASP A 81 9.65 -1.86 -28.34
C ASP A 81 10.83 -1.96 -27.39
N ILE A 82 10.88 -3.02 -26.58
CA ILE A 82 11.99 -3.38 -25.70
C ILE A 82 12.27 -4.87 -25.90
N ILE A 83 13.52 -5.24 -26.16
CA ILE A 83 13.92 -6.64 -26.34
C ILE A 83 15.26 -6.95 -25.67
N LEU A 84 15.29 -8.04 -24.90
CA LEU A 84 16.53 -8.65 -24.40
C LEU A 84 17.00 -9.71 -25.40
N LEU A 85 18.26 -9.62 -25.83
CA LEU A 85 18.92 -10.65 -26.62
C LEU A 85 19.91 -11.40 -25.73
N ASN A 86 19.73 -12.71 -25.61
CA ASN A 86 20.65 -13.61 -24.89
C ASN A 86 21.57 -14.32 -25.88
N GLU A 87 22.74 -14.77 -25.42
CA GLU A 87 23.80 -15.32 -26.27
C GLU A 87 24.22 -14.35 -27.38
N PHE A 88 24.40 -13.09 -27.00
CA PHE A 88 25.09 -12.10 -27.82
C PHE A 88 26.43 -11.84 -27.18
N ASP A 89 27.51 -12.37 -27.75
CA ASP A 89 28.84 -12.23 -27.15
C ASP A 89 29.20 -10.77 -26.84
N TYR A 90 29.74 -10.55 -25.64
CA TYR A 90 30.16 -9.23 -25.23
C TYR A 90 31.42 -8.82 -26.00
N ILE A 91 31.27 -7.78 -26.82
CA ILE A 91 32.37 -7.15 -27.55
C ILE A 91 32.64 -5.78 -26.92
N ALA A 92 33.83 -5.61 -26.33
CA ALA A 92 34.18 -4.41 -25.55
C ALA A 92 34.03 -3.09 -26.34
N ASN A 93 34.26 -3.12 -27.65
CA ASN A 93 34.00 -2.00 -28.53
C ASN A 93 32.61 -2.15 -29.20
N PRO A 94 31.59 -1.37 -28.79
CA PRO A 94 30.22 -1.55 -29.27
C PRO A 94 30.09 -1.35 -30.78
N LYS A 95 30.99 -0.55 -31.38
CA LYS A 95 31.05 -0.29 -32.83
C LYS A 95 31.33 -1.54 -33.67
N GLN A 96 31.93 -2.57 -33.08
CA GLN A 96 32.22 -3.84 -33.74
C GLN A 96 31.17 -4.92 -33.42
N GLY A 97 30.28 -4.67 -32.44
CA GLY A 97 29.25 -5.60 -31.98
C GLY A 97 27.85 -5.01 -32.15
N VAL A 98 27.22 -4.61 -31.04
CA VAL A 98 25.82 -4.16 -31.01
C VAL A 98 25.52 -3.02 -31.99
N GLU A 99 26.36 -2.00 -32.11
CA GLU A 99 26.09 -0.87 -33.03
C GLU A 99 26.18 -1.29 -34.49
N LEU A 100 27.06 -2.25 -34.81
CA LEU A 100 27.16 -2.83 -36.14
C LEU A 100 25.92 -3.67 -36.46
N PHE A 101 25.44 -4.46 -35.50
CA PHE A 101 24.20 -5.22 -35.62
C PHE A 101 22.98 -4.30 -35.83
N LEU A 102 22.85 -3.25 -35.02
CA LEU A 102 21.80 -2.23 -35.15
C LEU A 102 21.83 -1.60 -36.54
N LYS A 103 23.00 -1.16 -37.02
CA LYS A 103 23.14 -0.45 -38.29
C LYS A 103 22.98 -1.34 -39.52
N GLU A 104 23.67 -2.47 -39.56
CA GLU A 104 23.81 -3.29 -40.77
C GLU A 104 22.71 -4.34 -40.92
N TYR A 105 22.05 -4.73 -39.83
CA TYR A 105 21.04 -5.79 -39.84
C TYR A 105 19.65 -5.27 -39.46
N LEU A 106 19.48 -4.65 -38.29
CA LEU A 106 18.15 -4.16 -37.86
C LEU A 106 17.72 -2.90 -38.62
N GLY A 107 18.64 -1.97 -38.86
CA GLY A 107 18.45 -0.74 -39.62
C GLY A 107 18.27 -0.94 -41.13
N LYS A 108 18.38 -2.18 -41.63
CA LYS A 108 18.18 -2.54 -43.05
C LYS A 108 17.09 -3.58 -43.18
N ALA A 109 16.14 -3.34 -44.09
CA ALA A 109 15.04 -4.27 -44.37
C ALA A 109 15.54 -5.68 -44.73
N GLN A 110 15.04 -6.71 -44.03
CA GLN A 110 15.33 -8.11 -44.32
C GLN A 110 14.13 -8.78 -45.02
N GLN A 111 14.33 -9.31 -46.23
CA GLN A 111 13.35 -10.12 -46.97
C GLN A 111 11.92 -9.51 -46.99
N GLY A 112 11.83 -8.21 -47.31
CA GLY A 112 10.58 -7.46 -47.39
C GLY A 112 10.02 -6.96 -46.06
N SER A 113 10.68 -7.24 -44.93
CA SER A 113 10.34 -6.68 -43.62
C SER A 113 10.82 -5.24 -43.50
N GLN A 114 10.08 -4.39 -42.78
CA GLN A 114 10.51 -3.03 -42.51
C GLN A 114 11.65 -3.02 -41.49
N ALA A 115 12.67 -2.18 -41.74
CA ALA A 115 13.72 -1.92 -40.78
C ALA A 115 13.15 -1.53 -39.41
N ILE A 116 13.93 -1.76 -38.37
CA ILE A 116 13.59 -1.41 -36.99
C ILE A 116 14.80 -0.74 -36.34
N ASP A 117 14.54 0.35 -35.63
CA ASP A 117 15.56 1.14 -34.98
C ASP A 117 15.40 1.08 -33.46
N TYR A 118 16.53 1.02 -32.76
CA TYR A 118 16.64 1.02 -31.31
C TYR A 118 17.69 2.06 -30.90
N PRO A 119 17.29 3.32 -30.68
CA PRO A 119 18.21 4.40 -30.32
C PRO A 119 18.89 4.20 -28.96
N TYR A 120 18.36 3.33 -28.10
CA TYR A 120 18.91 3.05 -26.78
C TYR A 120 19.24 1.57 -26.64
N TYR A 121 20.40 1.30 -26.05
CA TYR A 121 20.80 -0.06 -25.69
C TYR A 121 21.58 -0.06 -24.38
N TYR A 122 21.53 -1.20 -23.70
CA TYR A 122 22.39 -1.51 -22.56
C TYR A 122 23.02 -2.88 -22.77
N TYR A 123 24.33 -2.95 -22.55
CA TYR A 123 25.11 -4.17 -22.59
C TYR A 123 26.30 -3.97 -21.65
N ALA A 124 26.73 -5.04 -20.98
CA ALA A 124 27.78 -5.00 -19.98
C ALA A 124 28.52 -6.34 -19.94
N PRO A 125 29.71 -6.41 -19.33
CA PRO A 125 30.40 -7.68 -19.10
C PRO A 125 29.52 -8.69 -18.34
N VAL A 126 29.78 -9.97 -18.58
CA VAL A 126 29.12 -11.12 -17.93
C VAL A 126 30.18 -12.03 -17.27
N ASN A 127 29.75 -12.96 -16.41
CA ASN A 127 30.63 -13.86 -15.67
C ASN A 127 31.13 -15.06 -16.48
N THR A 128 30.51 -15.34 -17.62
CA THR A 128 30.90 -16.44 -18.49
C THR A 128 32.29 -16.26 -19.08
N GLY A 129 33.11 -17.29 -18.95
CA GLY A 129 34.53 -17.31 -19.34
C GLY A 129 35.44 -16.39 -18.53
N LEU A 130 34.95 -15.78 -17.44
CA LEU A 130 35.78 -14.99 -16.53
C LEU A 130 36.59 -15.91 -15.62
N ASN A 131 37.92 -15.81 -15.72
CA ASN A 131 38.87 -16.69 -15.03
C ASN A 131 38.71 -16.71 -13.49
N THR A 132 38.91 -17.89 -12.89
CA THR A 132 39.11 -18.08 -11.44
C THR A 132 40.41 -18.83 -11.14
N PRO A 133 41.00 -18.64 -9.95
CA PRO A 133 42.22 -19.35 -9.59
C PRO A 133 42.00 -20.80 -9.15
N PHE A 134 40.80 -21.37 -9.29
CA PHE A 134 40.43 -22.69 -8.76
C PHE A 134 40.06 -23.67 -9.87
N ASP A 135 40.09 -24.97 -9.54
CA ASP A 135 39.50 -26.06 -10.33
C ASP A 135 38.07 -26.26 -9.83
N LEU A 136 37.09 -25.60 -10.46
CA LEU A 136 35.71 -25.51 -9.95
C LEU A 136 34.84 -26.71 -10.37
N ASP A 137 35.29 -27.49 -11.34
CA ASP A 137 34.64 -28.73 -11.78
C ASP A 137 35.35 -30.00 -11.28
N ASN A 138 36.41 -29.86 -10.48
CA ASN A 138 37.16 -30.93 -9.84
C ASN A 138 37.63 -32.01 -10.82
N ASN A 139 37.94 -31.63 -12.06
CA ASN A 139 38.40 -32.57 -13.09
C ASN A 139 39.91 -32.87 -12.97
N GLY A 140 40.64 -32.15 -12.11
CA GLY A 140 42.08 -32.30 -11.89
C GLY A 140 42.96 -31.41 -12.76
N GLU A 141 42.37 -30.61 -13.65
CA GLU A 141 43.04 -29.70 -14.58
C GLU A 141 42.50 -28.27 -14.44
N LYS A 142 43.38 -27.34 -14.04
CA LYS A 142 43.03 -25.92 -13.97
C LYS A 142 43.13 -25.26 -15.35
N THR A 143 41.99 -25.01 -15.98
CA THR A 143 41.87 -24.50 -17.35
C THR A 143 41.75 -22.96 -17.45
N ASN A 144 41.52 -22.26 -16.33
CA ASN A 144 41.32 -20.80 -16.24
C ASN A 144 40.10 -20.26 -17.03
N ASN A 145 39.39 -21.09 -17.79
CA ASN A 145 38.15 -20.80 -18.49
C ASN A 145 37.24 -22.05 -18.44
N LEU A 146 36.22 -22.17 -19.30
CA LEU A 146 35.35 -23.36 -19.35
C LEU A 146 34.72 -23.68 -17.98
N GLY A 147 34.87 -24.89 -17.47
CA GLY A 147 34.32 -25.33 -16.18
C GLY A 147 34.86 -24.57 -14.97
N ASP A 148 36.04 -23.93 -15.10
CA ASP A 148 36.74 -23.20 -14.04
C ASP A 148 36.47 -21.71 -14.02
N ALA A 149 35.71 -21.20 -14.99
CA ALA A 149 35.31 -19.80 -15.01
C ALA A 149 34.17 -19.52 -14.01
N GLN A 150 33.96 -18.24 -13.67
CA GLN A 150 32.83 -17.81 -12.83
C GLN A 150 31.49 -18.29 -13.39
N GLY A 151 31.35 -18.36 -14.71
CA GLY A 151 30.36 -19.17 -15.41
C GLY A 151 30.99 -19.79 -16.65
N PHE A 152 30.42 -20.90 -17.15
CA PHE A 152 31.01 -21.62 -18.28
C PHE A 152 31.16 -20.73 -19.54
N GLY A 153 32.36 -20.67 -20.11
CA GLY A 153 32.63 -19.95 -21.35
C GLY A 153 34.09 -20.04 -21.80
N HIS A 154 34.33 -19.87 -23.10
CA HIS A 154 35.67 -20.01 -23.69
C HIS A 154 36.56 -18.79 -23.43
N PHE A 155 35.95 -17.60 -23.33
CA PHE A 155 36.61 -16.33 -23.11
C PHE A 155 35.68 -15.38 -22.31
N PRO A 156 36.22 -14.35 -21.63
CA PRO A 156 35.40 -13.39 -20.90
C PRO A 156 34.40 -12.68 -21.81
N GLY A 157 33.11 -12.84 -21.52
CA GLY A 157 32.04 -12.23 -22.30
C GLY A 157 31.30 -13.17 -23.26
N HIS A 158 31.73 -14.43 -23.37
CA HIS A 158 31.03 -15.45 -24.15
C HIS A 158 29.58 -15.63 -23.66
N PHE A 159 28.61 -15.88 -24.55
CA PHE A 159 27.19 -15.99 -24.18
C PHE A 159 26.60 -14.74 -23.49
N GLY A 160 27.08 -13.56 -23.86
CA GLY A 160 26.65 -12.28 -23.30
C GLY A 160 25.17 -11.95 -23.54
N MET A 161 24.77 -10.75 -23.11
CA MET A 161 23.41 -10.26 -23.23
C MET A 161 23.39 -8.80 -23.70
N VAL A 162 22.31 -8.40 -24.35
CA VAL A 162 22.08 -6.98 -24.71
C VAL A 162 20.59 -6.64 -24.64
N LEU A 163 20.26 -5.51 -24.01
CA LEU A 163 18.93 -4.92 -24.03
C LEU A 163 18.87 -3.85 -25.12
N LEU A 164 17.89 -3.93 -26.02
CA LEU A 164 17.58 -2.91 -27.02
C LEU A 164 16.24 -2.27 -26.68
N SER A 165 16.14 -0.94 -26.81
CA SER A 165 14.94 -0.18 -26.44
C SER A 165 14.69 1.00 -27.37
N LYS A 166 13.42 1.18 -27.77
CA LYS A 166 12.95 2.40 -28.44
C LYS A 166 12.81 3.59 -27.48
N TYR A 167 12.79 3.30 -26.18
CA TYR A 167 12.60 4.27 -25.11
C TYR A 167 13.90 4.53 -24.33
N PRO A 168 14.13 5.74 -23.80
CA PRO A 168 15.33 6.07 -23.04
C PRO A 168 15.58 5.13 -21.86
N ILE A 169 16.83 4.72 -21.69
CA ILE A 169 17.30 3.96 -20.52
C ILE A 169 17.91 4.94 -19.51
N ASP A 170 17.48 4.90 -18.25
CA ASP A 170 18.09 5.71 -17.18
C ASP A 170 19.36 5.03 -16.67
N LYS A 171 20.47 5.30 -17.36
CA LYS A 171 21.77 4.68 -17.09
C LYS A 171 22.29 4.93 -15.67
N ARG A 172 21.85 5.99 -14.98
CA ARG A 172 22.31 6.32 -13.62
C ARG A 172 21.61 5.49 -12.54
N ALA A 173 20.46 4.90 -12.87
CA ALA A 173 19.65 4.11 -11.96
C ALA A 173 19.73 2.60 -12.25
N ILE A 174 20.59 2.18 -13.19
CA ILE A 174 20.82 0.77 -13.48
C ILE A 174 21.52 0.13 -12.28
N ARG A 175 21.04 -1.04 -11.88
CA ARG A 175 21.72 -1.90 -10.91
C ARG A 175 22.16 -3.18 -11.60
N THR A 176 23.42 -3.56 -11.38
CA THR A 176 23.96 -4.84 -11.84
C THR A 176 24.33 -5.69 -10.64
N PHE A 177 24.08 -6.99 -10.75
CA PHE A 177 24.39 -7.95 -9.69
C PHE A 177 25.37 -9.01 -10.24
N GLN A 178 26.31 -8.57 -11.07
CA GLN A 178 27.29 -9.45 -11.69
C GLN A 178 28.17 -10.09 -10.61
N LYS A 179 28.58 -9.31 -9.60
CA LYS A 179 29.55 -9.70 -8.56
C LYS A 179 28.91 -10.21 -7.27
N PHE A 180 27.58 -10.29 -7.21
CA PHE A 180 26.88 -10.83 -6.04
C PHE A 180 27.31 -12.28 -5.78
N LEU A 181 27.75 -12.59 -4.56
CA LEU A 181 28.32 -13.89 -4.21
C LEU A 181 27.23 -14.89 -3.87
N TRP A 182 27.36 -16.14 -4.34
CA TRP A 182 26.34 -17.16 -4.10
C TRP A 182 26.19 -17.50 -2.62
N LYS A 183 27.31 -17.55 -1.88
CA LYS A 183 27.30 -17.79 -0.43
C LYS A 183 26.55 -16.73 0.39
N ASP A 184 26.36 -15.52 -0.15
CA ASP A 184 25.70 -14.42 0.56
C ASP A 184 24.17 -14.49 0.41
N MET A 185 23.67 -15.43 -0.38
CA MET A 185 22.26 -15.76 -0.47
C MET A 185 21.82 -16.63 0.71
N PRO A 186 20.83 -16.21 1.52
CA PRO A 186 20.35 -17.00 2.66
C PRO A 186 19.78 -18.34 2.20
N ASN A 187 20.20 -19.42 2.84
CA ASN A 187 19.78 -20.79 2.50
C ASN A 187 19.98 -21.11 1.01
N ALA A 188 21.12 -20.70 0.44
CA ALA A 188 21.53 -21.12 -0.90
C ALA A 188 21.62 -22.64 -0.99
N ILE A 189 21.29 -23.21 -2.15
CA ILE A 189 21.45 -24.64 -2.41
C ILE A 189 22.92 -24.91 -2.68
N VAL A 190 23.63 -25.41 -1.68
CA VAL A 190 25.05 -25.79 -1.81
C VAL A 190 25.14 -27.18 -2.45
N PRO A 191 25.79 -27.33 -3.63
CA PRO A 191 26.02 -28.64 -4.23
C PRO A 191 26.90 -29.52 -3.34
N ILE A 192 26.62 -30.82 -3.31
CA ILE A 192 27.34 -31.81 -2.48
C ILE A 192 28.03 -32.81 -3.40
N ASP A 193 29.30 -33.12 -3.12
CA ASP A 193 30.00 -34.20 -3.81
C ASP A 193 29.40 -35.56 -3.39
N PRO A 194 28.86 -36.35 -4.32
CA PRO A 194 28.21 -37.62 -4.02
C PRO A 194 29.16 -38.69 -3.48
N ASN A 195 30.48 -38.54 -3.65
CA ASN A 195 31.47 -39.52 -3.20
C ASN A 195 31.95 -39.25 -1.77
N THR A 196 32.07 -37.97 -1.39
CA THR A 196 32.59 -37.54 -0.08
C THR A 196 31.50 -37.09 0.87
N ASN A 197 30.31 -36.72 0.35
CA ASN A 197 29.21 -36.11 1.09
C ASN A 197 29.57 -34.77 1.75
N GLU A 198 30.61 -34.11 1.24
CA GLU A 198 31.04 -32.76 1.64
C GLU A 198 30.59 -31.72 0.60
N PRO A 199 30.56 -30.41 0.95
CA PRO A 199 30.30 -29.35 -0.02
C PRO A 199 31.24 -29.44 -1.23
N TRP A 200 30.67 -29.35 -2.44
CA TRP A 200 31.44 -29.41 -3.68
C TRP A 200 32.52 -28.32 -3.75
N TYR A 201 32.16 -27.11 -3.33
CA TYR A 201 33.06 -25.96 -3.27
C TYR A 201 33.64 -25.83 -1.87
N ASN A 202 34.97 -25.75 -1.78
CA ASN A 202 35.64 -25.51 -0.52
C ASN A 202 35.48 -24.05 -0.05
N SER A 203 35.97 -23.76 1.16
CA SER A 203 35.81 -22.45 1.79
C SER A 203 36.51 -21.30 1.05
N GLN A 204 37.50 -21.56 0.18
CA GLN A 204 38.16 -20.51 -0.60
C GLN A 204 37.41 -20.21 -1.90
N GLU A 205 36.92 -21.26 -2.56
CA GLU A 205 36.09 -21.16 -3.77
C GLU A 205 34.77 -20.46 -3.48
N SER A 206 34.11 -20.82 -2.37
CA SER A 206 32.83 -20.22 -1.98
C SER A 206 32.92 -18.71 -1.76
N GLN A 207 34.10 -18.18 -1.39
CA GLN A 207 34.30 -16.75 -1.14
C GLN A 207 34.34 -15.91 -2.41
N ILE A 208 34.57 -16.53 -3.56
CA ILE A 208 34.67 -15.80 -4.83
C ILE A 208 33.59 -16.18 -5.84
N LEU A 209 32.88 -17.28 -5.62
CA LEU A 209 31.90 -17.78 -6.57
C LEU A 209 30.67 -16.87 -6.59
N ARG A 210 30.44 -16.26 -7.75
CA ARG A 210 29.30 -15.37 -7.99
C ARG A 210 28.03 -16.18 -8.22
N LEU A 211 26.88 -15.68 -7.79
CA LEU A 211 25.59 -16.33 -8.06
C LEU A 211 25.31 -16.38 -9.56
N SER A 212 25.32 -15.20 -10.20
CA SER A 212 25.02 -15.05 -11.63
C SER A 212 26.04 -15.80 -12.50
N SER A 213 25.58 -16.66 -13.39
CA SER A 213 26.40 -17.37 -14.37
C SER A 213 26.76 -16.45 -15.53
N LYS A 214 25.80 -15.64 -16.01
CA LYS A 214 26.04 -14.51 -16.91
C LYS A 214 25.97 -13.18 -16.15
N SER A 215 24.76 -12.69 -15.86
CA SER A 215 24.52 -11.54 -14.98
C SER A 215 23.03 -11.44 -14.64
N HIS A 216 22.72 -10.68 -13.59
CA HIS A 216 21.39 -10.13 -13.32
C HIS A 216 21.46 -8.59 -13.46
N TRP A 217 20.51 -8.00 -14.15
CA TRP A 217 20.42 -6.54 -14.36
C TRP A 217 19.02 -6.03 -14.03
N ASP A 218 18.95 -4.91 -13.30
CA ASP A 218 17.75 -4.10 -13.18
C ASP A 218 17.97 -2.80 -13.97
N ILE A 219 17.27 -2.68 -15.11
CA ILE A 219 17.47 -1.61 -16.08
C ILE A 219 16.18 -0.76 -16.18
N PRO A 220 16.17 0.46 -15.62
CA PRO A 220 15.00 1.33 -15.72
C PRO A 220 14.86 1.93 -17.12
N VAL A 221 13.71 1.70 -17.76
CA VAL A 221 13.35 2.25 -19.07
C VAL A 221 12.22 3.26 -18.92
N ASN A 222 12.40 4.47 -19.45
CA ASN A 222 11.41 5.55 -19.39
C ASN A 222 10.47 5.50 -20.59
N VAL A 223 9.31 4.89 -20.40
CA VAL A 223 8.24 4.81 -21.40
C VAL A 223 7.29 5.99 -21.21
N GLN A 224 7.52 7.08 -21.94
CA GLN A 224 6.66 8.28 -21.95
C GLN A 224 6.37 8.85 -20.54
N GLY A 225 7.40 8.96 -19.70
CA GLY A 225 7.29 9.45 -18.31
C GLY A 225 7.00 8.36 -17.28
N LYS A 226 6.71 7.13 -17.70
CA LYS A 226 6.47 5.98 -16.80
C LYS A 226 7.70 5.07 -16.81
N ILE A 227 8.32 4.88 -15.66
CA ILE A 227 9.46 3.95 -15.51
C ILE A 227 8.95 2.51 -15.48
N VAL A 228 9.58 1.66 -16.31
CA VAL A 228 9.44 0.19 -16.31
C VAL A 228 10.83 -0.41 -16.08
N HIS A 229 10.98 -1.18 -15.02
CA HIS A 229 12.22 -1.90 -14.71
C HIS A 229 12.32 -3.18 -15.54
N ILE A 230 13.38 -3.32 -16.32
CA ILE A 230 13.67 -4.56 -17.04
C ILE A 230 14.62 -5.40 -16.18
N LEU A 231 14.10 -6.50 -15.65
CA LEU A 231 14.85 -7.45 -14.82
C LEU A 231 15.40 -8.55 -15.72
N ALA A 232 16.60 -8.35 -16.22
CA ALA A 232 17.23 -9.20 -17.23
C ALA A 232 18.20 -10.20 -16.61
N SER A 233 18.08 -11.47 -16.99
CA SER A 233 19.00 -12.53 -16.54
C SER A 233 19.10 -13.65 -17.56
N HIS A 234 20.20 -14.38 -17.51
CA HIS A 234 20.40 -15.62 -18.26
C HIS A 234 21.05 -16.64 -17.31
N PRO A 235 20.25 -17.32 -16.48
CA PRO A 235 20.73 -18.42 -15.64
C PRO A 235 21.46 -19.53 -16.39
N THR A 236 22.31 -20.28 -15.69
CA THR A 236 22.97 -21.47 -16.27
C THR A 236 21.95 -22.52 -16.70
N PRO A 237 22.16 -23.25 -17.81
CA PRO A 237 21.41 -24.47 -18.09
C PRO A 237 21.55 -25.46 -16.93
N PRO A 238 20.47 -26.08 -16.42
CA PRO A 238 20.49 -26.95 -15.23
C PRO A 238 20.99 -28.36 -15.53
N VAL A 239 21.87 -28.50 -16.52
CA VAL A 239 22.39 -29.75 -17.07
C VAL A 239 23.87 -29.56 -17.42
N PHE A 240 24.53 -30.59 -17.97
CA PHE A 240 25.96 -30.59 -18.33
C PHE A 240 26.92 -30.68 -17.14
N ASP A 241 26.48 -31.32 -16.06
CA ASP A 241 27.23 -31.64 -14.85
C ASP A 241 26.86 -33.04 -14.33
N GLY A 242 27.48 -33.47 -13.23
CA GLY A 242 27.31 -34.80 -12.65
C GLY A 242 26.20 -34.89 -11.61
N LYS A 243 26.25 -35.95 -10.79
CA LYS A 243 25.25 -36.22 -9.75
C LYS A 243 25.23 -35.18 -8.62
N GLU A 244 26.26 -34.35 -8.52
CA GLU A 244 26.36 -33.22 -7.61
C GLU A 244 25.35 -32.10 -7.91
N ASP A 245 24.84 -32.03 -9.16
CA ASP A 245 23.82 -31.08 -9.62
C ASP A 245 24.16 -29.61 -9.32
N ARG A 246 25.38 -29.19 -9.66
CA ARG A 246 25.87 -27.80 -9.51
C ARG A 246 25.03 -26.82 -10.30
N ASN A 247 24.77 -27.15 -11.55
CA ASN A 247 24.05 -26.31 -12.48
C ASN A 247 22.56 -26.25 -12.13
N GLY A 248 21.93 -27.36 -11.71
CA GLY A 248 20.55 -27.31 -11.25
C GLY A 248 20.39 -26.52 -9.95
N ALA A 249 21.31 -26.66 -9.00
CA ALA A 249 21.34 -25.85 -7.77
C ALA A 249 21.55 -24.35 -8.07
N ARG A 250 22.50 -24.01 -8.94
CA ARG A 250 22.78 -22.62 -9.30
C ARG A 250 21.64 -21.99 -10.10
N ASN A 251 21.12 -22.68 -11.11
CA ASN A 251 19.97 -22.23 -11.91
C ASN A 251 18.77 -21.89 -11.00
N HIS A 252 18.48 -22.77 -10.04
CA HIS A 252 17.41 -22.52 -9.05
C HIS A 252 17.63 -21.20 -8.30
N ASP A 253 18.81 -20.99 -7.74
CA ASP A 253 19.10 -19.81 -6.93
C ASP A 253 19.22 -18.53 -7.77
N GLU A 254 19.67 -18.63 -9.02
CA GLU A 254 19.62 -17.53 -9.99
C GLU A 254 18.16 -17.12 -10.26
N ILE A 255 17.23 -18.05 -10.44
CA ILE A 255 15.80 -17.71 -10.63
C ILE A 255 15.19 -17.18 -9.33
N ARG A 256 15.49 -17.82 -8.20
CA ARG A 256 15.00 -17.39 -6.87
C ARG A 256 15.48 -15.98 -6.52
N PHE A 257 16.65 -15.56 -7.00
CA PHE A 257 17.13 -14.18 -6.84
C PHE A 257 16.06 -13.16 -7.22
N TRP A 258 15.37 -13.35 -8.35
CA TRP A 258 14.30 -12.43 -8.75
C TRP A 258 13.10 -12.48 -7.83
N GLN A 259 12.72 -13.67 -7.35
CA GLN A 259 11.65 -13.81 -6.38
C GLN A 259 11.95 -13.01 -5.11
N ASP A 260 13.16 -13.15 -4.57
CA ASP A 260 13.60 -12.45 -3.37
C ASP A 260 13.75 -10.93 -3.65
N TYR A 261 14.21 -10.54 -4.85
CA TYR A 261 14.37 -9.14 -5.25
C TYR A 261 13.04 -8.38 -5.37
N ILE A 262 12.00 -8.99 -5.95
CA ILE A 262 10.70 -8.33 -6.14
C ILE A 262 9.80 -8.39 -4.90
N THR A 263 10.06 -9.31 -3.97
CA THR A 263 9.21 -9.50 -2.78
C THR A 263 9.62 -8.51 -1.67
N PRO A 264 8.69 -7.71 -1.13
CA PRO A 264 8.97 -6.79 -0.03
C PRO A 264 9.70 -7.48 1.12
N ASN A 265 10.73 -6.81 1.65
CA ASN A 265 11.57 -7.25 2.77
C ASN A 265 12.39 -8.55 2.57
N LYS A 266 12.27 -9.24 1.42
CA LYS A 266 13.09 -10.44 1.13
C LYS A 266 14.44 -10.10 0.51
N GLY A 267 14.51 -9.03 -0.29
CA GLY A 267 15.75 -8.60 -0.97
C GLY A 267 16.76 -7.84 -0.12
N ASN A 268 16.63 -7.79 1.22
CA ASN A 268 17.50 -6.99 2.09
C ASN A 268 18.98 -7.45 2.08
N TYR A 269 19.22 -8.71 1.75
CA TYR A 269 20.57 -9.27 1.62
C TYR A 269 21.22 -8.97 0.25
N ILE A 270 20.41 -8.59 -0.75
CA ILE A 270 20.87 -8.35 -2.12
C ILE A 270 21.58 -7.01 -2.16
N TYR A 271 22.82 -7.02 -2.65
CA TYR A 271 23.61 -5.82 -2.95
C TYR A 271 24.01 -5.82 -4.43
N ASP A 272 23.98 -4.66 -5.06
CA ASP A 272 24.49 -4.50 -6.42
C ASP A 272 26.02 -4.34 -6.45
N ASP A 273 26.59 -4.23 -7.64
CA ASP A 273 28.02 -4.14 -7.86
C ASP A 273 28.66 -2.85 -7.31
N GLU A 274 27.84 -1.86 -6.93
CA GLU A 274 28.26 -0.64 -6.22
C GLU A 274 28.07 -0.75 -4.69
N GLY A 275 27.49 -1.86 -4.21
CA GLY A 275 27.27 -2.15 -2.80
C GLY A 275 25.96 -1.63 -2.23
N LEU A 276 25.08 -1.05 -3.06
CA LEU A 276 23.77 -0.60 -2.62
C LEU A 276 22.85 -1.81 -2.36
N LYS A 277 22.35 -1.88 -1.12
CA LYS A 277 21.50 -2.97 -0.64
C LYS A 277 20.01 -2.71 -0.86
N GLY A 278 19.25 -3.79 -0.98
CA GLY A 278 17.80 -3.78 -0.98
C GLY A 278 17.18 -4.29 -2.27
N GLY A 279 15.92 -4.68 -2.18
CA GLY A 279 15.10 -5.16 -3.29
C GLY A 279 14.33 -4.05 -4.01
N MET A 280 13.33 -4.47 -4.77
CA MET A 280 12.44 -3.59 -5.50
C MET A 280 11.43 -2.90 -4.57
N LYS A 281 11.14 -1.63 -4.84
CA LYS A 281 10.06 -0.91 -4.15
C LYS A 281 8.71 -1.54 -4.45
N ILE A 282 7.82 -1.53 -3.46
CA ILE A 282 6.40 -1.88 -3.65
C ILE A 282 5.80 -1.08 -4.81
N ASP A 283 4.94 -1.72 -5.60
CA ASP A 283 4.24 -1.17 -6.76
C ASP A 283 5.12 -0.77 -7.95
N SER A 284 6.41 -1.12 -8.00
CA SER A 284 7.23 -0.91 -9.21
C SER A 284 6.67 -1.66 -10.42
N ARG A 285 6.67 -0.99 -11.59
CA ARG A 285 6.42 -1.67 -12.87
C ARG A 285 7.70 -2.40 -13.24
N PHE A 286 7.64 -3.70 -13.42
CA PHE A 286 8.78 -4.48 -13.89
C PHE A 286 8.38 -5.54 -14.91
N VAL A 287 9.34 -5.96 -15.72
CA VAL A 287 9.22 -7.14 -16.58
C VAL A 287 10.47 -7.97 -16.40
N ILE A 288 10.31 -9.21 -15.93
CA ILE A 288 11.40 -10.19 -15.89
C ILE A 288 11.56 -10.77 -17.29
N LEU A 289 12.78 -10.67 -17.81
CA LEU A 289 13.16 -11.11 -19.15
C LEU A 289 14.34 -12.06 -19.08
N GLY A 290 14.30 -13.07 -19.94
CA GLY A 290 15.49 -13.86 -20.23
C GLY A 290 15.22 -15.32 -20.54
N ASP A 291 16.29 -15.99 -20.92
CA ASP A 291 16.39 -17.44 -20.96
C ASP A 291 16.66 -17.95 -19.54
N GLN A 292 15.60 -18.39 -18.86
CA GLN A 292 15.68 -18.88 -17.48
C GLN A 292 16.14 -20.34 -17.42
N ASN A 293 16.23 -21.03 -18.56
CA ASN A 293 16.63 -22.43 -18.66
C ASN A 293 15.86 -23.42 -17.76
N ALA A 294 14.66 -23.04 -17.29
CA ALA A 294 13.85 -23.85 -16.39
C ALA A 294 12.37 -23.78 -16.77
N SER A 295 11.69 -24.92 -16.66
CA SER A 295 10.24 -25.02 -16.77
C SER A 295 9.65 -25.64 -15.50
N LYS A 296 8.47 -25.17 -15.10
CA LYS A 296 7.74 -25.75 -13.96
C LYS A 296 7.17 -27.14 -14.29
N ASP A 297 7.06 -27.46 -15.57
CA ASP A 297 6.37 -28.65 -16.06
C ASP A 297 7.36 -29.72 -16.55
N GLU A 298 8.38 -29.30 -17.30
CA GLU A 298 9.28 -30.17 -18.08
C GLU A 298 10.77 -29.86 -17.81
N GLY A 299 11.66 -30.73 -18.29
CA GLY A 299 13.11 -30.57 -18.14
C GLY A 299 13.65 -31.05 -16.79
N SER A 300 14.96 -30.88 -16.62
CA SER A 300 15.73 -31.37 -15.47
C SER A 300 15.99 -30.32 -14.38
N ALA A 301 15.51 -29.08 -14.58
CA ALA A 301 15.64 -28.02 -13.59
C ALA A 301 14.98 -28.39 -12.26
N ARG A 302 15.50 -27.85 -11.15
CA ARG A 302 14.80 -27.81 -9.87
C ARG A 302 13.59 -26.89 -10.00
N LYS A 303 12.41 -27.50 -10.18
CA LYS A 303 11.19 -26.84 -10.66
C LYS A 303 10.67 -25.76 -9.71
N GLU A 304 11.01 -25.83 -8.43
CA GLU A 304 10.53 -24.94 -7.37
C GLU A 304 10.89 -23.48 -7.65
N GLY A 305 12.09 -23.20 -8.18
CA GLY A 305 12.55 -21.84 -8.45
C GLY A 305 11.63 -21.11 -9.41
N ILE A 306 11.43 -21.68 -10.61
CA ILE A 306 10.57 -21.08 -11.63
C ILE A 306 9.09 -21.18 -11.28
N ALA A 307 8.66 -22.25 -10.61
CA ALA A 307 7.27 -22.40 -10.17
C ALA A 307 6.87 -21.30 -9.16
N ASN A 308 7.73 -21.01 -8.18
CA ASN A 308 7.51 -19.95 -7.20
C ASN A 308 7.45 -18.57 -7.86
N LEU A 309 8.35 -18.31 -8.80
CA LEU A 309 8.37 -17.03 -9.52
C LEU A 309 7.08 -16.83 -10.33
N LEU A 310 6.59 -17.86 -11.00
CA LEU A 310 5.34 -17.81 -11.77
C LEU A 310 4.08 -17.75 -10.90
N ALA A 311 4.13 -18.30 -9.69
CA ALA A 311 3.04 -18.29 -8.72
C ALA A 311 2.99 -17.01 -7.88
N SER A 312 4.03 -16.17 -7.95
CA SER A 312 4.13 -14.94 -7.17
C SER A 312 2.95 -13.99 -7.45
N PRO A 313 2.27 -13.47 -6.41
CA PRO A 313 1.16 -12.54 -6.59
C PRO A 313 1.59 -11.22 -7.23
N LEU A 314 2.90 -10.93 -7.25
CA LEU A 314 3.47 -9.71 -7.84
C LEU A 314 3.71 -9.83 -9.34
N THR A 315 3.75 -11.05 -9.87
CA THR A 315 3.97 -11.33 -11.29
C THR A 315 2.65 -11.67 -11.99
N ASN A 316 2.58 -11.40 -13.29
CA ASN A 316 1.43 -11.70 -14.12
C ASN A 316 1.79 -12.74 -15.19
N ASN A 317 1.42 -13.99 -14.91
CA ASN A 317 1.48 -15.10 -15.86
C ASN A 317 0.06 -15.58 -16.26
N ASP A 318 -0.94 -14.69 -16.22
CA ASP A 318 -2.35 -15.04 -16.49
C ASP A 318 -2.55 -15.51 -17.95
N ILE A 319 -1.73 -15.00 -18.87
CA ILE A 319 -1.68 -15.43 -20.26
C ILE A 319 -0.32 -16.08 -20.53
N THR A 320 -0.30 -17.40 -20.57
CA THR A 320 0.90 -18.16 -20.89
C THR A 320 1.19 -18.07 -22.41
N PRO A 321 2.44 -17.83 -22.84
CA PRO A 321 2.76 -17.71 -24.27
C PRO A 321 2.47 -19.03 -24.98
N VAL A 322 1.88 -18.95 -26.18
CA VAL A 322 1.58 -20.10 -27.02
C VAL A 322 2.04 -19.91 -28.46
N SER A 323 2.31 -21.02 -29.15
CA SER A 323 2.49 -21.03 -30.60
C SER A 323 2.05 -22.33 -31.24
N ILE A 324 1.65 -22.25 -32.52
CA ILE A 324 1.27 -23.45 -33.28
C ILE A 324 2.50 -24.26 -33.69
N GLY A 325 3.64 -23.59 -33.92
CA GLY A 325 4.91 -24.28 -34.17
C GLY A 325 5.34 -25.13 -32.97
N GLY A 326 5.26 -24.59 -31.76
CA GLY A 326 5.53 -25.33 -30.51
C GLY A 326 4.57 -26.49 -30.31
N MET A 327 3.26 -26.26 -30.48
CA MET A 327 2.22 -27.31 -30.36
C MET A 327 2.49 -28.53 -31.26
N ASN A 328 3.11 -28.32 -32.43
CA ASN A 328 3.45 -29.38 -33.39
C ASN A 328 4.89 -29.89 -33.26
N ASN A 329 5.65 -29.41 -32.27
CA ASN A 329 7.05 -29.77 -32.08
C ASN A 329 7.23 -31.08 -31.30
N SER A 330 6.28 -31.43 -30.43
CA SER A 330 6.30 -32.67 -29.64
C SER A 330 4.88 -33.09 -29.24
N ASP A 331 4.74 -34.34 -28.75
CA ASP A 331 3.48 -34.87 -28.23
C ASP A 331 3.22 -34.47 -26.76
N SER A 332 4.05 -33.61 -26.18
CA SER A 332 3.86 -33.14 -24.79
C SER A 332 2.55 -32.36 -24.64
N PRO A 333 1.80 -32.54 -23.54
CA PRO A 333 0.63 -31.71 -23.27
C PRO A 333 0.97 -30.21 -23.10
N PHE A 334 2.24 -29.87 -22.88
CA PHE A 334 2.74 -28.50 -22.73
C PHE A 334 3.35 -27.93 -24.02
N ALA A 335 3.31 -28.69 -25.14
CA ALA A 335 3.99 -28.34 -26.38
C ALA A 335 3.64 -26.94 -26.92
N ALA A 336 2.38 -26.51 -26.74
CA ALA A 336 1.95 -25.17 -27.15
C ALA A 336 2.78 -24.05 -26.49
N ASN A 337 3.31 -24.27 -25.29
CA ASN A 337 4.06 -23.32 -24.49
C ASN A 337 5.59 -23.43 -24.66
N HIS A 338 6.06 -24.34 -25.52
CA HIS A 338 7.48 -24.50 -25.77
C HIS A 338 8.08 -23.24 -26.40
N THR A 339 9.23 -22.83 -25.88
CA THR A 339 10.00 -21.68 -26.35
C THR A 339 11.37 -22.10 -26.87
N ALA A 340 11.76 -23.36 -26.70
CA ALA A 340 12.97 -23.94 -27.26
C ALA A 340 12.69 -25.21 -28.09
N GLY A 341 13.54 -25.46 -29.09
CA GLY A 341 13.40 -26.52 -30.09
C GLY A 341 13.44 -27.93 -29.53
N TRP A 342 14.10 -28.14 -28.38
CA TRP A 342 14.14 -29.41 -27.66
C TRP A 342 12.88 -29.71 -26.83
N GLY A 343 11.91 -28.80 -26.82
CA GLY A 343 10.60 -29.04 -26.25
C GLY A 343 10.48 -28.68 -24.78
N MET A 344 10.69 -27.40 -24.46
CA MET A 344 10.51 -26.85 -23.10
C MET A 344 10.20 -25.35 -23.18
N ARG A 345 9.54 -24.80 -22.15
CA ARG A 345 9.45 -23.34 -21.90
C ARG A 345 10.69 -22.87 -21.13
N ALA A 346 11.74 -22.45 -21.83
CA ALA A 346 12.98 -21.94 -21.23
C ALA A 346 13.00 -20.40 -21.11
N ASP A 347 12.47 -19.71 -22.13
CA ASP A 347 12.41 -18.25 -22.20
C ASP A 347 11.14 -17.61 -21.61
N TYR A 348 11.29 -16.47 -20.93
CA TYR A 348 10.21 -15.79 -20.22
C TYR A 348 10.15 -14.28 -20.50
N VAL A 349 8.90 -13.81 -20.67
CA VAL A 349 8.50 -12.40 -20.54
C VAL A 349 7.43 -12.35 -19.45
N LEU A 350 7.80 -11.92 -18.25
CA LEU A 350 6.95 -11.99 -17.07
C LEU A 350 6.75 -10.59 -16.46
N PRO A 351 5.66 -9.88 -16.81
CA PRO A 351 5.38 -8.54 -16.30
C PRO A 351 4.89 -8.57 -14.84
N SER A 352 5.03 -7.44 -14.13
CA SER A 352 4.42 -7.20 -12.83
C SER A 352 2.90 -7.03 -12.93
N ARG A 353 2.17 -7.29 -11.84
CA ARG A 353 0.76 -6.87 -11.73
C ARG A 353 0.62 -5.36 -11.51
N ALA A 354 1.55 -4.77 -10.77
CA ALA A 354 1.54 -3.34 -10.48
C ALA A 354 1.81 -2.53 -11.75
N GLY A 355 0.83 -1.73 -12.17
CA GLY A 355 0.95 -0.74 -13.24
C GLY A 355 1.16 -1.29 -14.66
N LEU A 356 0.99 -2.61 -14.88
CA LEU A 356 1.09 -3.27 -16.19
C LEU A 356 -0.06 -4.26 -16.37
N LYS A 357 -0.79 -4.13 -17.48
CA LYS A 357 -1.83 -5.07 -17.91
C LYS A 357 -1.33 -5.91 -19.07
N LEU A 358 -1.27 -7.23 -18.88
CA LEU A 358 -0.93 -8.19 -19.92
C LEU A 358 -2.11 -8.36 -20.90
N GLN A 359 -1.93 -7.95 -22.15
CA GLN A 359 -2.97 -8.02 -23.19
C GLN A 359 -2.86 -9.30 -24.00
N LYS A 360 -1.65 -9.62 -24.46
CA LYS A 360 -1.32 -10.78 -25.28
C LYS A 360 0.08 -11.28 -24.96
N ASN A 361 0.30 -12.56 -25.19
CA ASN A 361 1.59 -13.20 -25.04
C ASN A 361 1.76 -14.25 -26.14
N GLY A 362 2.98 -14.50 -26.62
CA GLY A 362 3.19 -15.46 -27.69
C GLY A 362 4.65 -15.80 -27.96
N VAL A 363 4.83 -16.80 -28.83
CA VAL A 363 6.14 -17.27 -29.29
C VAL A 363 6.21 -17.14 -30.82
N PHE A 364 7.30 -16.58 -31.34
CA PHE A 364 7.57 -16.60 -32.78
C PHE A 364 7.97 -18.02 -33.21
N TRP A 365 6.97 -18.85 -33.46
CA TRP A 365 7.16 -20.22 -33.96
C TRP A 365 6.12 -20.52 -35.03
N PRO A 366 6.42 -20.19 -36.31
CA PRO A 366 5.51 -20.48 -37.41
C PRO A 366 5.34 -21.98 -37.63
N LYS A 367 4.23 -22.37 -38.27
CA LYS A 367 4.01 -23.76 -38.74
C LYS A 367 5.07 -24.15 -39.78
N LYS A 368 5.39 -25.44 -39.87
CA LYS A 368 6.30 -26.02 -40.90
C LYS A 368 5.94 -25.61 -42.34
N THR A 369 4.66 -25.45 -42.64
CA THR A 369 4.17 -25.04 -43.97
C THR A 369 4.29 -23.54 -44.24
N SER A 370 4.64 -22.73 -43.24
CA SER A 370 4.85 -21.29 -43.42
C SER A 370 6.15 -21.01 -44.16
N PRO A 371 6.19 -20.02 -45.08
CA PRO A 371 7.45 -19.58 -45.68
C PRO A 371 8.43 -19.00 -44.65
N LEU A 372 7.97 -18.68 -43.44
CA LEU A 372 8.80 -18.21 -42.34
C LEU A 372 9.45 -19.33 -41.52
N TYR A 373 9.07 -20.60 -41.72
CA TYR A 373 9.66 -21.72 -40.97
C TYR A 373 11.17 -21.85 -41.20
N ARG A 374 11.65 -21.49 -42.39
CA ARG A 374 13.09 -21.41 -42.72
C ARG A 374 13.91 -20.59 -41.73
N LEU A 375 13.28 -19.66 -41.01
CA LEU A 375 13.94 -18.80 -40.04
C LEU A 375 14.31 -19.59 -38.77
N ILE A 376 13.56 -20.63 -38.43
CA ILE A 376 13.69 -21.37 -37.15
C ILE A 376 13.92 -22.87 -37.33
N ASP A 377 14.21 -23.31 -38.55
CA ASP A 377 14.34 -24.72 -38.95
C ASP A 377 15.45 -25.47 -38.17
N ARG A 378 16.55 -24.77 -37.85
CA ARG A 378 17.69 -25.30 -37.10
C ARG A 378 18.43 -24.17 -36.36
N ARG A 379 19.28 -24.51 -35.38
CA ARG A 379 20.09 -23.53 -34.62
C ARG A 379 20.86 -22.57 -35.54
N SER A 380 21.53 -23.09 -36.56
CA SER A 380 22.28 -22.27 -37.53
C SER A 380 21.41 -21.43 -38.49
N ALA A 381 20.08 -21.61 -38.49
CA ALA A 381 19.17 -20.73 -39.22
C ALA A 381 18.88 -19.44 -38.45
N SER A 382 18.68 -19.53 -37.13
CA SER A 382 18.61 -18.38 -36.22
C SER A 382 19.06 -18.79 -34.82
N SER A 383 18.29 -19.63 -34.15
CA SER A 383 18.54 -20.13 -32.81
C SER A 383 17.77 -21.44 -32.59
N ASP A 384 18.20 -22.25 -31.64
CA ASP A 384 17.43 -23.35 -31.07
C ASP A 384 16.35 -22.86 -30.09
N HIS A 385 16.42 -21.61 -29.63
CA HIS A 385 15.34 -20.91 -28.93
C HIS A 385 14.42 -20.13 -29.88
N ARG A 386 13.33 -19.58 -29.33
CA ARG A 386 12.34 -18.79 -30.06
C ARG A 386 12.09 -17.46 -29.35
N LEU A 387 11.85 -16.41 -30.13
CA LEU A 387 11.47 -15.11 -29.58
C LEU A 387 10.12 -15.21 -28.84
N VAL A 388 10.13 -14.84 -27.57
CA VAL A 388 8.93 -14.74 -26.71
C VAL A 388 8.59 -13.27 -26.52
N TRP A 389 7.30 -12.91 -26.63
CA TRP A 389 6.86 -11.52 -26.56
C TRP A 389 5.54 -11.37 -25.81
N ALA A 390 5.39 -10.23 -25.12
CA ALA A 390 4.15 -9.80 -24.49
C ALA A 390 3.74 -8.40 -24.96
N ASP A 391 2.45 -8.22 -25.25
CA ASP A 391 1.82 -6.90 -25.41
C ASP A 391 1.29 -6.44 -24.06
N LEU A 392 1.75 -5.27 -23.61
CA LEU A 392 1.45 -4.71 -22.30
C LEU A 392 0.82 -3.33 -22.44
N THR A 393 -0.10 -3.00 -21.54
CA THR A 393 -0.61 -1.64 -21.34
C THR A 393 -0.09 -1.10 -20.01
N LEU A 394 0.55 0.07 -20.02
CA LEU A 394 1.00 0.77 -18.83
C LEU A 394 -0.17 1.59 -18.25
N THR A 395 -0.83 1.02 -17.25
CA THR A 395 -1.89 1.68 -16.49
C THR A 395 -1.30 2.65 -15.48
N THR A 396 -2.08 3.61 -15.00
CA THR A 396 -1.76 4.35 -13.77
C THR A 396 -1.60 3.36 -12.61
N LYS A 397 -0.63 3.58 -11.72
CA LYS A 397 -0.50 2.75 -10.52
C LYS A 397 -1.67 3.12 -9.60
N GLU A 398 -2.48 2.16 -9.20
CA GLU A 398 -3.37 2.39 -8.07
C GLU A 398 -2.47 2.62 -6.84
N LYS A 399 -2.60 3.78 -6.22
CA LYS A 399 -1.92 4.05 -4.95
C LYS A 399 -2.58 3.14 -3.90
N VAL A 400 -1.79 2.43 -3.10
CA VAL A 400 -2.28 1.65 -1.94
C VAL A 400 -1.86 2.39 -0.68
N ALA A 401 -2.79 2.56 0.27
CA ALA A 401 -2.52 3.31 1.49
C ALA A 401 -1.69 2.46 2.46
N LYS A 402 -0.52 2.96 2.87
CA LYS A 402 0.31 2.37 3.93
C LYS A 402 -0.12 2.78 5.33
N ASN A 403 -0.73 3.95 5.45
CA ASN A 403 -1.19 4.55 6.70
C ASN A 403 -2.72 4.57 6.74
N ILE A 404 -3.30 4.25 7.90
CA ILE A 404 -4.75 4.31 8.12
C ILE A 404 -5.00 5.21 9.33
N ILE A 405 -5.86 6.21 9.17
CA ILE A 405 -6.38 7.03 10.26
C ILE A 405 -7.89 6.77 10.34
N MET A 406 -8.31 6.14 11.43
CA MET A 406 -9.71 5.87 11.76
C MET A 406 -10.19 6.87 12.80
N VAL A 407 -11.18 7.70 12.46
CA VAL A 407 -11.76 8.69 13.36
C VAL A 407 -13.19 8.29 13.75
N ILE A 408 -13.50 8.30 15.04
CA ILE A 408 -14.83 7.98 15.57
C ILE A 408 -15.38 9.19 16.33
N GLY A 409 -16.50 9.75 15.87
CA GLY A 409 -17.31 10.66 16.69
C GLY A 409 -18.34 9.83 17.46
N ASP A 410 -18.06 9.52 18.73
CA ASP A 410 -18.94 8.69 19.56
C ASP A 410 -20.32 9.37 19.66
N GLY A 411 -21.40 8.68 19.30
CA GLY A 411 -22.76 9.24 19.32
C GLY A 411 -23.09 10.28 18.23
N MET A 412 -22.19 10.55 17.28
CA MET A 412 -22.31 11.56 16.23
C MET A 412 -23.23 11.15 15.07
N GLY A 413 -24.53 11.03 15.33
CA GLY A 413 -25.53 10.81 14.27
C GLY A 413 -25.70 12.01 13.31
N PRO A 414 -26.47 11.86 12.21
CA PRO A 414 -26.62 12.91 11.19
C PRO A 414 -27.16 14.27 11.68
N ALA A 415 -27.91 14.26 12.79
CA ALA A 415 -28.40 15.49 13.43
C ALA A 415 -27.26 16.33 14.02
N TYR A 416 -26.16 15.72 14.46
CA TYR A 416 -25.02 16.40 15.06
C TYR A 416 -24.20 17.16 14.02
N THR A 417 -23.86 16.53 12.90
CA THR A 417 -23.13 17.17 11.78
C THR A 417 -23.95 18.28 11.15
N THR A 418 -25.26 18.07 10.99
CA THR A 418 -26.18 19.12 10.52
C THR A 418 -26.32 20.26 11.53
N GLY A 419 -26.42 19.93 12.83
CA GLY A 419 -26.46 20.90 13.91
C GLY A 419 -25.20 21.75 13.95
N TYR A 420 -24.04 21.11 13.79
CA TYR A 420 -22.76 21.79 13.74
C TYR A 420 -22.68 22.78 12.57
N ARG A 421 -23.08 22.37 11.35
CA ARG A 421 -23.15 23.25 10.17
C ARG A 421 -23.94 24.52 10.46
N TYR A 422 -25.15 24.38 11.01
CA TYR A 422 -26.01 25.51 11.34
C TYR A 422 -25.52 26.32 12.55
N PHE A 423 -24.77 25.69 13.46
CA PHE A 423 -24.17 26.37 14.60
C PHE A 423 -23.04 27.30 14.18
N ILE A 424 -22.19 26.88 13.24
CA ILE A 424 -21.06 27.69 12.76
C ILE A 424 -21.41 28.66 11.62
N ASP A 425 -22.56 28.48 10.97
CA ASP A 425 -23.10 29.33 9.89
C ASP A 425 -22.93 30.83 10.16
N ASP A 426 -22.42 31.56 9.16
CA ASP A 426 -22.31 33.01 9.19
C ASP A 426 -23.55 33.65 8.57
N LYS A 427 -24.42 34.20 9.42
CA LYS A 427 -25.64 34.90 8.99
C LYS A 427 -25.39 36.15 8.15
N SER A 428 -24.14 36.59 8.00
CA SER A 428 -23.77 37.68 7.09
C SER A 428 -23.75 37.26 5.62
N THR A 429 -23.70 35.95 5.34
CA THR A 429 -23.65 35.40 3.99
C THR A 429 -25.04 34.98 3.49
N PRO A 430 -25.26 34.93 2.16
CA PRO A 430 -26.56 34.60 1.59
C PRO A 430 -26.86 33.09 1.56
N LEU A 431 -25.86 32.24 1.81
CA LEU A 431 -25.95 30.77 1.74
C LEU A 431 -25.26 30.17 2.95
N VAL A 432 -25.80 29.08 3.49
CA VAL A 432 -25.15 28.34 4.58
C VAL A 432 -23.85 27.71 4.06
N GLU A 433 -22.73 27.96 4.73
CA GLU A 433 -21.43 27.40 4.35
C GLU A 433 -21.35 25.88 4.54
N THR A 434 -20.49 25.26 3.74
CA THR A 434 -20.11 23.86 3.97
C THR A 434 -19.14 23.73 5.14
N THR A 435 -19.14 22.55 5.75
CA THR A 435 -18.20 22.15 6.78
C THR A 435 -17.28 21.05 6.26
N VAL A 436 -16.24 20.71 7.03
CA VAL A 436 -15.40 19.55 6.69
C VAL A 436 -16.19 18.23 6.59
N PHE A 437 -17.32 18.10 7.31
CA PHE A 437 -18.18 16.94 7.20
C PHE A 437 -18.86 16.86 5.83
N ASP A 438 -19.20 18.01 5.23
CA ASP A 438 -19.78 18.07 3.88
C ASP A 438 -18.75 17.68 2.83
N ASP A 439 -17.55 18.21 2.98
CA ASP A 439 -16.44 17.96 2.05
C ASP A 439 -16.01 16.48 2.03
N LEU A 440 -16.04 15.82 3.18
CA LEU A 440 -15.56 14.44 3.33
C LEU A 440 -16.65 13.38 3.18
N LEU A 441 -17.93 13.76 3.09
CA LEU A 441 -19.04 12.82 3.10
C LEU A 441 -18.95 11.81 1.96
N ALA A 442 -18.89 10.52 2.29
CA ALA A 442 -18.78 9.44 1.32
C ALA A 442 -20.03 8.57 1.26
N GLY A 443 -20.66 8.30 2.41
CA GLY A 443 -21.73 7.31 2.50
C GLY A 443 -22.45 7.26 3.84
N MET A 444 -23.17 6.17 4.07
CA MET A 444 -23.95 5.90 5.29
C MET A 444 -23.64 4.51 5.84
N VAL A 445 -23.80 4.32 7.14
CA VAL A 445 -23.38 3.13 7.88
C VAL A 445 -24.48 2.68 8.82
N SER A 446 -24.88 1.41 8.71
CA SER A 446 -25.78 0.76 9.66
C SER A 446 -25.01 0.18 10.86
N THR A 447 -25.50 0.48 12.07
CA THR A 447 -24.74 0.34 13.34
C THR A 447 -25.23 -0.77 14.27
N TYR A 448 -26.36 -1.41 13.97
CA TYR A 448 -27.00 -2.43 14.82
C TYR A 448 -26.04 -3.52 15.36
N PRO A 449 -26.23 -4.04 16.58
CA PRO A 449 -25.38 -5.09 17.16
C PRO A 449 -25.75 -6.47 16.59
N VAL A 450 -25.35 -7.56 17.24
CA VAL A 450 -25.88 -8.89 16.87
C VAL A 450 -27.41 -8.91 16.98
N ASN A 451 -28.07 -9.59 16.04
CA ASN A 451 -29.52 -9.61 15.89
C ASN A 451 -30.31 -10.03 17.16
N THR A 452 -29.71 -10.82 18.05
CA THR A 452 -30.32 -11.25 19.32
C THR A 452 -30.48 -10.13 20.35
N GLN A 453 -29.90 -8.95 20.11
CA GLN A 453 -29.96 -7.79 21.01
C GLN A 453 -30.77 -6.61 20.46
N GLY A 454 -31.53 -6.84 19.38
CA GLY A 454 -32.32 -5.79 18.74
C GLY A 454 -31.48 -4.91 17.83
N TYR A 455 -31.89 -3.65 17.67
CA TYR A 455 -31.38 -2.75 16.62
C TYR A 455 -30.52 -1.59 17.13
N VAL A 456 -30.45 -1.39 18.45
CA VAL A 456 -29.72 -0.26 19.06
C VAL A 456 -28.43 -0.79 19.69
N THR A 457 -27.30 -0.40 19.14
CA THR A 457 -25.96 -0.80 19.62
C THR A 457 -25.53 0.04 20.82
N ASP A 458 -24.59 -0.47 21.61
CA ASP A 458 -23.73 0.36 22.44
C ASP A 458 -22.35 0.59 21.77
N SER A 459 -21.55 1.51 22.32
CA SER A 459 -20.21 1.83 21.80
C SER A 459 -19.28 0.62 21.75
N ALA A 460 -19.41 -0.31 22.71
CA ALA A 460 -18.55 -1.50 22.77
C ALA A 460 -18.81 -2.47 21.61
N ALA A 461 -20.08 -2.79 21.33
CA ALA A 461 -20.42 -3.63 20.18
C ALA A 461 -20.10 -2.95 18.84
N ALA A 462 -20.37 -1.65 18.72
CA ALA A 462 -20.11 -0.89 17.51
C ALA A 462 -18.61 -0.78 17.22
N ALA A 463 -17.79 -0.44 18.22
CA ALA A 463 -16.34 -0.39 18.09
C ALA A 463 -15.73 -1.77 17.87
N THR A 464 -16.28 -2.84 18.45
CA THR A 464 -15.86 -4.21 18.12
C THR A 464 -16.14 -4.53 16.66
N ALA A 465 -17.29 -4.13 16.12
CA ALA A 465 -17.59 -4.31 14.70
C ALA A 465 -16.63 -3.51 13.79
N LEU A 466 -16.34 -2.24 14.13
CA LEU A 466 -15.43 -1.37 13.39
C LEU A 466 -13.95 -1.80 13.49
N SER A 467 -13.56 -2.52 14.54
CA SER A 467 -12.19 -2.98 14.74
C SER A 467 -11.92 -4.40 14.26
N THR A 468 -12.94 -5.26 14.17
CA THR A 468 -12.77 -6.70 13.88
C THR A 468 -13.50 -7.18 12.63
N GLY A 469 -14.50 -6.44 12.12
CA GLY A 469 -15.36 -6.90 11.03
C GLY A 469 -16.45 -7.89 11.47
N HIS A 470 -16.68 -8.04 12.77
CA HIS A 470 -17.71 -8.94 13.31
C HIS A 470 -18.73 -8.21 14.19
N LYS A 471 -20.02 -8.52 13.99
CA LYS A 471 -21.08 -8.13 14.92
C LYS A 471 -20.96 -8.92 16.21
N THR A 472 -21.26 -8.27 17.33
CA THR A 472 -21.23 -8.88 18.67
C THR A 472 -22.33 -8.28 19.57
N TYR A 473 -22.39 -8.70 20.83
CA TYR A 473 -23.36 -8.21 21.81
C TYR A 473 -22.91 -6.89 22.46
N ASN A 474 -23.88 -6.06 22.87
CA ASN A 474 -23.68 -4.82 23.59
C ASN A 474 -22.88 -5.05 24.87
N GLY A 475 -21.79 -4.28 25.02
CA GLY A 475 -20.83 -4.41 26.11
C GLY A 475 -19.63 -5.30 25.81
N ALA A 476 -19.59 -6.02 24.69
CA ALA A 476 -18.43 -6.83 24.29
C ALA A 476 -17.25 -5.95 23.83
N ILE A 477 -16.04 -6.29 24.27
CA ILE A 477 -14.79 -5.62 23.88
C ILE A 477 -13.95 -6.61 23.10
N GLY A 478 -13.87 -6.47 21.77
CA GLY A 478 -12.96 -7.26 20.93
C GLY A 478 -13.22 -8.77 20.95
N VAL A 479 -14.45 -9.21 21.26
CA VAL A 479 -14.84 -10.63 21.35
C VAL A 479 -16.10 -10.93 20.54
N ASP A 480 -16.23 -12.17 20.09
CA ASP A 480 -17.44 -12.67 19.44
C ASP A 480 -18.57 -12.96 20.45
N THR A 481 -19.68 -13.50 19.96
CA THR A 481 -20.85 -13.85 20.80
C THR A 481 -20.58 -14.99 21.78
N ASP A 482 -19.55 -15.80 21.54
CA ASP A 482 -19.09 -16.88 22.42
C ASP A 482 -17.98 -16.39 23.38
N LYS A 483 -17.74 -15.07 23.42
CA LYS A 483 -16.70 -14.39 24.21
C LYS A 483 -15.28 -14.76 23.82
N LYS A 484 -15.06 -15.26 22.60
CA LYS A 484 -13.72 -15.56 22.09
C LYS A 484 -13.08 -14.29 21.52
N PRO A 485 -11.79 -14.05 21.78
CA PRO A 485 -11.05 -12.93 21.19
C PRO A 485 -11.10 -12.96 19.67
N LEU A 486 -11.37 -11.79 19.09
CA LEU A 486 -11.33 -11.55 17.65
C LEU A 486 -10.10 -10.71 17.30
N LEU A 487 -9.44 -11.02 16.19
CA LEU A 487 -8.30 -10.23 15.71
C LEU A 487 -8.76 -8.80 15.40
N THR A 488 -8.11 -7.81 16.02
CA THR A 488 -8.41 -6.40 15.74
C THR A 488 -7.54 -5.84 14.62
N LEU A 489 -7.98 -4.72 14.02
CA LEU A 489 -7.23 -3.96 13.04
C LEU A 489 -5.85 -3.55 13.58
N MET A 490 -5.76 -3.18 14.86
CA MET A 490 -4.50 -2.78 15.51
C MET A 490 -3.56 -3.98 15.68
N GLU A 491 -4.09 -5.14 16.06
CA GLU A 491 -3.28 -6.35 16.20
C GLU A 491 -2.74 -6.81 14.86
N LEU A 492 -3.55 -6.78 13.80
CA LEU A 492 -3.05 -7.08 12.45
C LEU A 492 -1.99 -6.08 12.01
N ALA A 493 -2.23 -4.78 12.21
CA ALA A 493 -1.24 -3.75 11.90
C ALA A 493 0.09 -4.02 12.61
N LYS A 494 0.03 -4.39 13.90
CA LYS A 494 1.22 -4.72 14.70
C LYS A 494 1.89 -6.01 14.23
N GLN A 495 1.14 -7.03 13.83
CA GLN A 495 1.69 -8.26 13.22
C GLN A 495 2.45 -7.97 11.92
N LEU A 496 1.99 -6.98 11.15
CA LEU A 496 2.62 -6.51 9.91
C LEU A 496 3.77 -5.52 10.14
N GLY A 497 4.17 -5.28 11.40
CA GLY A 497 5.29 -4.39 11.73
C GLY A 497 4.96 -2.91 11.71
N LYS A 498 3.70 -2.52 11.52
CA LYS A 498 3.28 -1.11 11.53
C LYS A 498 3.27 -0.53 12.95
N LYS A 499 3.47 0.79 13.05
CA LYS A 499 3.18 1.50 14.29
C LYS A 499 1.67 1.64 14.50
N THR A 500 1.26 1.79 15.75
CA THR A 500 -0.15 1.79 16.16
C THR A 500 -0.39 2.80 17.27
N GLY A 501 -1.54 3.44 17.29
CA GLY A 501 -1.84 4.40 18.35
C GLY A 501 -3.31 4.72 18.54
N LEU A 502 -3.60 5.37 19.67
CA LEU A 502 -4.92 5.90 20.00
C LEU A 502 -4.84 7.31 20.58
N VAL A 503 -5.82 8.13 20.23
CA VAL A 503 -6.08 9.45 20.78
C VAL A 503 -7.56 9.56 21.09
N VAL A 504 -7.93 9.83 22.33
CA VAL A 504 -9.35 9.91 22.74
C VAL A 504 -9.59 11.04 23.73
N THR A 505 -10.79 11.63 23.76
CA THR A 505 -11.16 12.64 24.77
C THR A 505 -11.79 12.05 26.04
N SER A 506 -12.08 10.74 26.07
CA SER A 506 -12.45 10.00 27.28
C SER A 506 -11.22 9.37 27.95
N GLN A 507 -11.43 8.38 28.84
CA GLN A 507 -10.35 7.53 29.33
C GLN A 507 -9.86 6.56 28.25
N ILE A 508 -8.54 6.31 28.17
CA ILE A 508 -7.97 5.47 27.10
C ILE A 508 -8.42 4.00 27.14
N ASN A 509 -8.98 3.53 28.26
CA ASN A 509 -9.59 2.21 28.43
C ASN A 509 -11.13 2.25 28.35
N HIS A 510 -11.72 3.31 27.77
CA HIS A 510 -13.15 3.35 27.45
C HIS A 510 -13.49 2.38 26.31
N ALA A 511 -14.79 2.16 26.06
CA ALA A 511 -15.26 1.08 25.21
C ALA A 511 -14.64 1.08 23.80
N THR A 512 -14.61 2.23 23.14
CA THR A 512 -14.10 2.36 21.78
C THR A 512 -12.60 2.05 21.67
N PRO A 513 -11.68 2.74 22.37
CA PRO A 513 -10.27 2.38 22.32
C PRO A 513 -10.01 0.96 22.86
N ALA A 514 -10.75 0.52 23.88
CA ALA A 514 -10.62 -0.84 24.41
C ALA A 514 -10.94 -1.91 23.35
N ALA A 515 -11.98 -1.72 22.52
CA ALA A 515 -12.34 -2.69 21.48
C ALA A 515 -11.26 -2.83 20.39
N TYR A 516 -10.46 -1.79 20.16
CA TYR A 516 -9.34 -1.85 19.22
C TYR A 516 -8.07 -2.48 19.82
N PHE A 517 -7.84 -2.34 21.13
CA PHE A 517 -6.57 -2.74 21.77
C PHE A 517 -6.68 -3.91 22.76
N SER A 518 -7.88 -4.32 23.15
CA SER A 518 -8.12 -5.32 24.21
C SER A 518 -9.21 -6.33 23.83
N HIS A 519 -9.29 -7.40 24.62
CA HIS A 519 -10.39 -8.36 24.56
C HIS A 519 -10.92 -8.56 25.97
N ASN A 520 -12.20 -8.27 26.18
CA ASN A 520 -12.89 -8.52 27.43
C ASN A 520 -14.37 -8.77 27.17
N GLU A 521 -14.98 -9.68 27.94
CA GLU A 521 -16.40 -9.98 27.83
C GLU A 521 -17.30 -8.80 28.22
N SER A 522 -16.77 -7.81 28.95
CA SER A 522 -17.53 -6.64 29.38
C SER A 522 -16.72 -5.35 29.39
N ARG A 523 -17.30 -4.30 28.79
CA ARG A 523 -16.80 -2.91 28.84
C ARG A 523 -16.68 -2.34 30.26
N LYS A 524 -17.31 -2.99 31.26
CA LYS A 524 -17.29 -2.55 32.66
C LYS A 524 -16.02 -2.95 33.40
N ASN A 525 -15.23 -3.86 32.84
CA ASN A 525 -14.01 -4.38 33.47
C ASN A 525 -12.81 -3.44 33.26
N TYR A 526 -12.97 -2.16 33.59
CA TYR A 526 -11.98 -1.11 33.29
C TYR A 526 -10.57 -1.42 33.79
N ASN A 527 -10.44 -2.00 34.99
CA ASN A 527 -9.16 -2.37 35.56
C ASN A 527 -8.48 -3.49 34.77
N GLU A 528 -9.20 -4.54 34.42
CA GLU A 528 -8.68 -5.66 33.63
C GLU A 528 -8.33 -5.23 32.21
N ILE A 529 -9.15 -4.36 31.61
CA ILE A 529 -8.87 -3.76 30.30
C ILE A 529 -7.58 -2.94 30.38
N ALA A 530 -7.42 -2.07 31.38
CA ALA A 530 -6.19 -1.30 31.56
C ALA A 530 -4.96 -2.18 31.77
N ASP A 531 -5.07 -3.22 32.59
CA ASP A 531 -4.00 -4.21 32.82
C ASP A 531 -3.57 -4.87 31.51
N SER A 532 -4.53 -5.18 30.63
CA SER A 532 -4.27 -5.82 29.34
C SER A 532 -3.45 -4.97 28.36
N TYR A 533 -3.48 -3.63 28.50
CA TYR A 533 -2.67 -2.73 27.65
C TYR A 533 -1.16 -2.94 27.89
N PHE A 534 -0.78 -3.36 29.10
CA PHE A 534 0.61 -3.68 29.44
C PHE A 534 0.91 -5.18 29.26
N ASP A 535 -0.02 -6.04 29.68
CA ASP A 535 0.21 -7.48 29.78
C ASP A 535 0.14 -8.21 28.43
N LYS A 536 -0.73 -7.75 27.52
CA LYS A 536 -0.96 -8.43 26.24
C LYS A 536 -0.08 -7.82 25.15
N ARG A 537 0.69 -8.69 24.49
CA ARG A 537 1.68 -8.33 23.49
C ARG A 537 1.45 -9.06 22.17
N ILE A 538 1.88 -8.44 21.07
CA ILE A 538 1.92 -9.05 19.74
C ILE A 538 3.38 -9.24 19.37
N ASN A 539 3.81 -10.50 19.19
CA ASN A 539 5.21 -10.85 18.90
C ASN A 539 6.21 -10.23 19.89
N GLY A 540 5.85 -10.15 21.18
CA GLY A 540 6.68 -9.53 22.23
C GLY A 540 6.62 -8.00 22.31
N HIS A 541 5.94 -7.34 21.37
CA HIS A 541 5.78 -5.88 21.34
C HIS A 541 4.45 -5.44 21.98
N PHE A 542 4.44 -4.24 22.55
CA PHE A 542 3.20 -3.60 23.01
C PHE A 542 2.27 -3.36 21.83
N LYS A 543 0.96 -3.45 22.07
CA LYS A 543 -0.05 -3.25 21.02
C LYS A 543 -0.17 -1.80 20.54
N ALA A 544 0.26 -0.83 21.34
CA ALA A 544 0.23 0.60 21.02
C ALA A 544 1.61 1.23 21.21
N ASP A 545 1.98 2.10 20.28
CA ASP A 545 3.20 2.93 20.33
C ASP A 545 2.90 4.34 20.86
N ILE A 546 1.64 4.79 20.80
CA ILE A 546 1.19 6.05 21.40
C ILE A 546 -0.25 5.90 21.92
N MET A 547 -0.47 6.38 23.14
CA MET A 547 -1.79 6.40 23.78
C MET A 547 -1.99 7.74 24.46
N LEU A 548 -2.95 8.55 24.00
CA LEU A 548 -3.24 9.87 24.53
C LEU A 548 -4.72 9.98 24.92
N GLY A 549 -5.01 10.41 26.14
CA GLY A 549 -6.37 10.67 26.62
C GLY A 549 -6.41 10.87 28.13
N GLY A 550 -7.54 10.57 28.78
CA GLY A 550 -7.65 10.51 30.23
C GLY A 550 -7.46 9.09 30.78
N GLY A 551 -7.70 8.91 32.09
CA GLY A 551 -7.79 7.60 32.73
C GLY A 551 -6.74 7.32 33.81
N THR A 552 -6.10 8.33 34.41
CA THR A 552 -5.11 8.10 35.49
C THR A 552 -5.68 7.26 36.64
N LYS A 553 -7.00 7.34 36.90
CA LYS A 553 -7.71 6.51 37.88
C LYS A 553 -7.52 5.00 37.66
N TYR A 554 -7.39 4.56 36.42
CA TYR A 554 -7.31 3.14 36.06
C TYR A 554 -5.86 2.64 35.87
N PHE A 555 -4.93 3.55 35.60
CA PHE A 555 -3.51 3.25 35.31
C PHE A 555 -2.58 3.56 36.50
N ASN A 556 -3.02 4.36 37.47
CA ASN A 556 -2.30 4.64 38.71
C ASN A 556 -3.16 4.21 39.91
N ARG A 557 -3.31 2.89 40.08
CA ARG A 557 -4.13 2.31 41.15
C ARG A 557 -3.28 1.94 42.35
N GLN A 558 -3.94 1.80 43.50
CA GLN A 558 -3.28 1.36 44.74
C GLN A 558 -2.80 -0.10 44.65
N ASP A 559 -3.53 -0.96 43.94
CA ASP A 559 -3.18 -2.36 43.72
C ASP A 559 -2.14 -2.56 42.60
N ARG A 560 -2.11 -1.67 41.60
CA ARG A 560 -1.19 -1.74 40.45
C ARG A 560 -0.94 -0.37 39.82
N ASN A 561 0.34 -0.05 39.61
CA ASN A 561 0.76 1.19 38.99
C ASN A 561 1.31 0.95 37.57
N LEU A 562 0.40 0.91 36.60
CA LEU A 562 0.73 0.73 35.19
C LEU A 562 1.56 1.89 34.63
N VAL A 563 1.36 3.12 35.13
CA VAL A 563 2.20 4.27 34.74
C VAL A 563 3.67 3.99 35.03
N ALA A 564 3.99 3.49 36.22
CA ALA A 564 5.35 3.11 36.59
C ALA A 564 5.86 1.94 35.73
N GLU A 565 5.03 0.94 35.46
CA GLU A 565 5.38 -0.21 34.61
C GLU A 565 5.72 0.20 33.17
N PHE A 566 4.89 1.05 32.54
CA PHE A 566 5.16 1.58 31.19
C PHE A 566 6.45 2.40 31.13
N LYS A 567 6.68 3.27 32.13
CA LYS A 567 7.94 4.03 32.23
C LYS A 567 9.16 3.12 32.33
N ASN A 568 9.07 2.08 33.16
CA ASN A 568 10.13 1.08 33.30
C ASN A 568 10.35 0.27 32.01
N ALA A 569 9.30 0.10 31.20
CA ALA A 569 9.38 -0.52 29.88
C ALA A 569 9.84 0.43 28.76
N GLY A 570 10.25 1.66 29.10
CA GLY A 570 10.84 2.64 28.17
C GLY A 570 9.87 3.63 27.54
N PHE A 571 8.61 3.66 27.98
CA PHE A 571 7.65 4.67 27.52
C PHE A 571 7.97 6.03 28.14
N GLN A 572 7.79 7.09 27.35
CA GLN A 572 7.68 8.45 27.89
C GLN A 572 6.25 8.65 28.41
N TYR A 573 6.15 9.08 29.67
CA TYR A 573 4.88 9.41 30.30
C TYR A 573 4.72 10.93 30.36
N ILE A 574 3.55 11.42 29.94
CA ILE A 574 3.17 12.83 30.03
C ILE A 574 1.78 12.96 30.67
N ASP A 575 1.59 14.03 31.43
CA ASP A 575 0.33 14.37 32.10
C ASP A 575 -0.09 15.82 31.85
N ASP A 576 0.68 16.57 31.06
CA ASP A 576 0.39 17.93 30.64
C ASP A 576 0.54 18.11 29.11
N PHE A 577 -0.42 18.80 28.49
CA PHE A 577 -0.43 19.02 27.04
C PHE A 577 0.81 19.77 26.52
N SER A 578 1.42 20.65 27.33
CA SER A 578 2.63 21.39 26.95
C SER A 578 3.82 20.47 26.65
N GLN A 579 3.82 19.25 27.19
CA GLN A 579 4.89 18.27 26.97
C GLN A 579 4.82 17.62 25.58
N LEU A 580 3.67 17.68 24.89
CA LEU A 580 3.47 17.10 23.56
C LEU A 580 4.45 17.65 22.51
N ALA A 581 4.86 18.92 22.64
CA ALA A 581 5.83 19.57 21.74
C ALA A 581 7.27 19.04 21.89
N SER A 582 7.54 18.28 22.96
CA SER A 582 8.89 17.81 23.34
C SER A 582 9.05 16.28 23.29
N LEU A 583 8.11 15.58 22.67
CA LEU A 583 8.13 14.12 22.59
C LEU A 583 9.35 13.59 21.81
N ASN A 584 9.95 12.53 22.36
CA ASN A 584 11.02 11.80 21.71
C ASN A 584 10.45 10.83 20.66
N LYS A 585 10.75 11.01 19.36
CA LYS A 585 10.22 10.18 18.27
C LYS A 585 10.62 8.69 18.32
N GLN A 586 11.67 8.35 19.07
CA GLN A 586 12.17 6.98 19.22
C GLN A 586 11.50 6.21 20.37
N GLN A 587 10.74 6.88 21.24
CA GLN A 587 10.09 6.25 22.39
C GLN A 587 8.56 6.19 22.24
N ALA A 588 7.97 5.09 22.71
CA ALA A 588 6.52 4.97 22.81
C ALA A 588 5.96 5.90 23.89
N VAL A 589 4.71 6.33 23.76
CA VAL A 589 4.10 7.40 24.59
C VAL A 589 2.88 6.91 25.35
N LEU A 590 2.81 7.25 26.64
CA LEU A 590 1.59 7.19 27.44
C LEU A 590 1.28 8.60 27.96
N GLY A 591 0.23 9.22 27.42
CA GLY A 591 -0.27 10.52 27.86
C GLY A 591 -1.61 10.40 28.57
N LEU A 592 -1.66 10.73 29.86
CA LEU A 592 -2.88 10.66 30.68
C LEU A 592 -3.13 12.01 31.34
N PHE A 593 -4.09 12.78 30.81
CA PHE A 593 -4.29 14.20 31.16
C PHE A 593 -5.47 14.45 32.12
N ALA A 594 -6.20 13.40 32.53
CA ALA A 594 -7.33 13.49 33.45
C ALA A 594 -7.59 12.17 34.18
N GLU A 595 -8.35 12.20 35.29
CA GLU A 595 -8.72 10.99 36.04
C GLU A 595 -9.60 10.02 35.24
N VAL A 596 -10.57 10.54 34.49
CA VAL A 596 -11.50 9.76 33.67
C VAL A 596 -11.52 10.33 32.25
N GLY A 597 -12.50 11.16 31.89
CA GLY A 597 -12.49 11.91 30.63
C GLY A 597 -11.78 13.25 30.78
N LEU A 598 -11.35 13.82 29.66
CA LEU A 598 -10.83 15.17 29.61
C LEU A 598 -11.93 16.19 29.99
N PRO A 599 -11.58 17.44 30.36
CA PRO A 599 -12.57 18.50 30.49
C PRO A 599 -13.33 18.75 29.17
N TRP A 600 -14.56 19.25 29.25
CA TRP A 600 -15.32 19.65 28.06
C TRP A 600 -14.56 20.68 27.23
N THR A 601 -14.66 20.59 25.90
CA THR A 601 -14.03 21.53 24.97
C THR A 601 -14.45 22.97 25.24
N LEU A 602 -15.73 23.20 25.57
CA LEU A 602 -16.25 24.54 25.91
C LEU A 602 -15.55 25.18 27.12
N ASP A 603 -15.05 24.37 28.05
CA ASP A 603 -14.35 24.85 29.25
C ASP A 603 -12.89 25.21 28.96
N ASN A 604 -12.41 25.00 27.73
CA ASN A 604 -11.03 25.28 27.33
C ASN A 604 -10.93 25.84 25.90
N LYS A 605 -11.42 27.08 25.69
CA LYS A 605 -11.44 27.73 24.37
C LYS A 605 -10.08 27.92 23.68
N ASN A 606 -8.97 27.83 24.42
CA ASN A 606 -7.62 28.02 23.87
C ASN A 606 -6.91 26.71 23.52
N ASN A 607 -7.51 25.55 23.78
CA ASN A 607 -6.85 24.26 23.62
C ASN A 607 -7.83 23.22 23.07
N ASN A 608 -7.86 23.05 21.75
CA ASN A 608 -8.52 21.93 21.08
C ASN A 608 -7.77 20.64 21.45
N HIS A 609 -8.25 19.92 22.48
CA HIS A 609 -7.55 18.76 23.04
C HIS A 609 -7.38 17.67 22.01
N LEU A 610 -8.44 17.34 21.26
CA LEU A 610 -8.41 16.28 20.26
C LEU A 610 -7.47 16.63 19.13
N LEU A 611 -7.56 17.85 18.58
CA LEU A 611 -6.67 18.31 17.51
C LEU A 611 -5.22 18.24 17.95
N THR A 612 -4.91 18.78 19.13
CA THR A 612 -3.53 18.88 19.62
C THR A 612 -2.92 17.50 19.84
N MET A 613 -3.64 16.58 20.49
CA MET A 613 -3.18 15.20 20.63
C MET A 613 -3.06 14.48 19.29
N THR A 614 -4.01 14.68 18.37
CA THR A 614 -4.01 14.02 17.06
C THR A 614 -2.82 14.46 16.21
N THR A 615 -2.54 15.76 16.14
CA THR A 615 -1.36 16.30 15.43
C THR A 615 -0.08 15.69 15.97
N SER A 616 0.09 15.64 17.30
CA SER A 616 1.27 15.03 17.92
C SER A 616 1.35 13.52 17.67
N ALA A 617 0.23 12.81 17.71
CA ALA A 617 0.20 11.37 17.48
C ALA A 617 0.59 11.01 16.05
N VAL A 618 0.05 11.72 15.05
CA VAL A 618 0.44 11.54 13.64
C VAL A 618 1.95 11.76 13.48
N GLN A 619 2.49 12.86 14.00
CA GLN A 619 3.93 13.16 13.90
C GLN A 619 4.84 12.12 14.58
N GLN A 620 4.36 11.48 15.65
CA GLN A 620 5.07 10.42 16.38
C GLN A 620 5.02 9.07 15.64
N LEU A 621 3.92 8.80 14.94
CA LEU A 621 3.67 7.55 14.24
C LEU A 621 4.27 7.49 12.84
N GLU A 622 4.53 8.63 12.18
CA GLU A 622 5.17 8.67 10.87
C GLU A 622 6.45 7.83 10.81
N ASN A 623 6.49 6.90 9.86
CA ASN A 623 7.61 5.98 9.62
C ASN A 623 7.49 5.31 8.24
N VAL A 624 8.52 4.55 7.84
CA VAL A 624 8.60 3.93 6.51
C VAL A 624 7.71 2.70 6.31
N ASP A 625 7.39 1.98 7.39
CA ASP A 625 6.57 0.76 7.39
C ASP A 625 5.06 1.09 7.48
N GLY A 626 4.74 2.33 7.86
CA GLY A 626 3.40 2.89 7.99
C GLY A 626 2.79 2.73 9.37
N TYR A 627 1.58 3.24 9.56
CA TYR A 627 0.90 3.22 10.85
C TYR A 627 -0.62 3.10 10.78
N VAL A 628 -1.23 2.68 11.88
CA VAL A 628 -2.69 2.75 12.10
C VAL A 628 -2.99 3.57 13.34
N LEU A 629 -3.79 4.62 13.19
CA LEU A 629 -4.17 5.53 14.26
C LEU A 629 -5.68 5.50 14.46
N LEU A 630 -6.12 5.28 15.70
CA LEU A 630 -7.49 5.54 16.15
C LEU A 630 -7.58 6.93 16.78
N VAL A 631 -8.54 7.74 16.35
CA VAL A 631 -8.87 9.02 16.96
C VAL A 631 -10.34 8.99 17.38
N GLU A 632 -10.66 9.39 18.60
CA GLU A 632 -12.05 9.41 19.09
C GLU A 632 -12.41 10.76 19.72
N ALA A 633 -13.43 11.42 19.17
CA ALA A 633 -14.14 12.49 19.84
C ALA A 633 -15.21 11.88 20.78
N SER A 634 -14.77 11.37 21.93
CA SER A 634 -15.57 10.50 22.79
C SER A 634 -16.75 11.21 23.47
N GLN A 635 -16.65 12.51 23.70
CA GLN A 635 -17.57 13.23 24.58
C GLN A 635 -18.81 13.79 23.87
N ILE A 636 -18.91 13.67 22.54
CA ILE A 636 -20.14 13.99 21.80
C ILE A 636 -21.29 13.12 22.33
N ASP A 637 -21.03 11.83 22.55
CA ASP A 637 -21.97 10.88 23.16
C ASP A 637 -22.36 11.26 24.59
N TRP A 638 -21.40 11.64 25.43
CA TRP A 638 -21.68 12.03 26.81
C TRP A 638 -22.56 13.28 26.89
N ALA A 639 -22.33 14.24 25.99
CA ALA A 639 -23.19 15.40 25.83
C ALA A 639 -24.59 15.00 25.33
N GLY A 640 -24.68 14.05 24.39
CA GLY A 640 -25.93 13.46 23.91
C GLY A 640 -26.73 12.74 25.01
N HIS A 641 -26.09 11.90 25.83
CA HIS A 641 -26.70 11.25 26.99
C HIS A 641 -27.24 12.26 28.00
N SER A 642 -26.50 13.36 28.16
CA SER A 642 -26.87 14.47 29.02
C SER A 642 -27.94 15.37 28.41
N ASN A 643 -28.29 15.23 27.13
CA ASN A 643 -29.12 16.18 26.40
C ASN A 643 -28.57 17.62 26.53
N ASP A 644 -27.27 17.77 26.33
CA ASP A 644 -26.54 19.02 26.47
C ASP A 644 -26.05 19.51 25.10
N ILE A 645 -26.89 20.29 24.41
CA ILE A 645 -26.58 20.77 23.06
C ILE A 645 -25.38 21.72 23.03
N ALA A 646 -25.13 22.45 24.12
CA ALA A 646 -23.99 23.35 24.20
C ALA A 646 -22.68 22.54 24.23
N ALA A 647 -22.58 21.57 25.13
CA ALA A 647 -21.42 20.68 25.19
C ALA A 647 -21.24 19.91 23.88
N ALA A 648 -22.32 19.38 23.29
CA ALA A 648 -22.26 18.63 22.03
C ALA A 648 -21.69 19.48 20.88
N MET A 649 -22.13 20.73 20.72
CA MET A 649 -21.60 21.61 19.66
C MET A 649 -20.16 22.05 19.91
N GLY A 650 -19.73 22.15 21.19
CA GLY A 650 -18.34 22.35 21.55
C GLY A 650 -17.45 21.18 21.11
N GLU A 651 -17.82 19.96 21.48
CA GLU A 651 -17.09 18.74 21.09
C GLU A 651 -17.07 18.53 19.57
N MET A 652 -18.19 18.82 18.89
CA MET A 652 -18.24 18.81 17.42
C MET A 652 -17.27 19.81 16.79
N SER A 653 -16.98 20.94 17.46
CA SER A 653 -16.04 21.94 16.95
C SER A 653 -14.59 21.46 17.02
N ASP A 654 -14.19 20.77 18.08
CA ASP A 654 -12.84 20.18 18.18
C ASP A 654 -12.69 19.05 17.13
N LEU A 655 -13.71 18.20 16.97
CA LEU A 655 -13.71 17.17 15.93
C LEU A 655 -13.62 17.76 14.52
N ALA A 656 -14.38 18.81 14.22
CA ALA A 656 -14.35 19.45 12.91
C ALA A 656 -12.97 20.06 12.61
N GLN A 657 -12.35 20.72 13.59
CA GLN A 657 -10.99 21.25 13.43
C GLN A 657 -9.95 20.13 13.26
N THR A 658 -10.10 19.03 14.00
CA THR A 658 -9.28 17.82 13.85
C THR A 658 -9.40 17.22 12.45
N LEU A 659 -10.62 17.02 11.95
CA LEU A 659 -10.87 16.50 10.60
C LEU A 659 -10.37 17.44 9.51
N THR A 660 -10.45 18.76 9.73
CA THR A 660 -9.93 19.75 8.77
C THR A 660 -8.42 19.63 8.65
N TRP A 661 -7.72 19.49 9.77
CA TRP A 661 -6.29 19.25 9.77
C TRP A 661 -5.93 17.91 9.13
N LEU A 662 -6.65 16.83 9.47
CA LEU A 662 -6.44 15.50 8.90
C LEU A 662 -6.71 15.45 7.39
N LYS A 663 -7.77 16.11 6.90
CA LYS A 663 -8.06 16.25 5.47
C LYS A 663 -6.86 16.88 4.76
N ASN A 664 -6.39 18.01 5.25
CA ASN A 664 -5.21 18.70 4.69
C ASN A 664 -3.95 17.82 4.75
N TYR A 665 -3.73 17.10 5.84
CA TYR A 665 -2.60 16.18 5.97
C TYR A 665 -2.64 15.07 4.90
N VAL A 666 -3.80 14.44 4.74
CA VAL A 666 -4.01 13.29 3.86
C VAL A 666 -3.99 13.68 2.39
N GLU A 667 -4.55 14.84 2.03
CA GLU A 667 -4.50 15.37 0.65
C GLU A 667 -3.07 15.67 0.18
N ASN A 668 -2.14 15.86 1.11
CA ASN A 668 -0.72 16.04 0.84
C ASN A 668 0.11 14.74 1.01
N SER A 669 -0.54 13.60 1.24
CA SER A 669 0.09 12.27 1.35
C SER A 669 -0.34 11.36 0.21
N GLU A 670 0.59 10.58 -0.34
CA GLU A 670 0.28 9.62 -1.42
C GLU A 670 -0.11 8.23 -0.92
N ASP A 671 0.04 7.97 0.37
CA ASP A 671 -0.04 6.64 0.98
C ASP A 671 -0.86 6.61 2.28
N THR A 672 -1.72 7.60 2.51
CA THR A 672 -2.60 7.65 3.70
C THR A 672 -4.06 7.56 3.33
N LEU A 673 -4.80 6.72 4.05
CA LEU A 673 -6.25 6.61 4.03
C LEU A 673 -6.82 7.20 5.33
N LEU A 674 -7.73 8.16 5.20
CA LEU A 674 -8.56 8.65 6.29
C LEU A 674 -9.98 8.12 6.14
N VAL A 675 -10.50 7.51 7.21
CA VAL A 675 -11.91 7.15 7.34
C VAL A 675 -12.42 7.70 8.66
N ALA A 676 -13.53 8.44 8.63
CA ALA A 676 -14.23 8.91 9.82
C ALA A 676 -15.69 8.44 9.82
N THR A 677 -16.23 8.10 10.98
CA THR A 677 -17.65 7.74 11.13
C THR A 677 -18.09 7.95 12.58
N ALA A 678 -19.31 7.55 12.90
CA ALA A 678 -19.78 7.40 14.27
C ALA A 678 -20.00 5.91 14.58
N ASP A 679 -19.98 5.56 15.84
CA ASP A 679 -20.33 4.23 16.31
C ASP A 679 -21.86 4.05 16.42
N HIS A 680 -22.58 5.11 16.79
CA HIS A 680 -24.04 5.24 16.82
C HIS A 680 -24.48 6.72 16.88
N SER A 681 -25.78 6.95 17.09
CA SER A 681 -26.33 8.28 17.42
C SER A 681 -26.94 8.32 18.81
N THR A 682 -26.75 9.41 19.54
CA THR A 682 -27.17 9.51 20.96
C THR A 682 -28.20 10.61 21.22
N GLY A 683 -29.08 10.40 22.20
CA GLY A 683 -30.10 11.35 22.68
C GLY A 683 -31.32 11.55 21.76
N GLY A 684 -31.18 11.14 20.49
CA GLY A 684 -32.18 11.39 19.45
C GLY A 684 -32.44 12.88 19.26
N LEU A 685 -31.34 13.60 19.06
CA LEU A 685 -31.28 15.04 18.82
C LEU A 685 -32.15 15.46 17.62
N THR A 686 -32.93 16.52 17.79
CA THR A 686 -33.63 17.20 16.70
C THR A 686 -33.35 18.70 16.71
N LEU A 687 -33.17 19.28 15.51
CA LEU A 687 -32.91 20.70 15.31
C LEU A 687 -34.26 21.38 15.00
N GLY A 688 -34.89 21.91 16.04
CA GLY A 688 -36.30 22.30 16.01
C GLY A 688 -37.16 21.27 16.72
N ALA A 689 -38.13 21.75 17.50
CA ALA A 689 -39.01 20.94 18.32
C ALA A 689 -40.39 21.57 18.51
N LYS A 690 -41.34 20.79 19.05
CA LYS A 690 -42.65 21.26 19.54
C LYS A 690 -43.52 22.01 18.52
N GLY A 691 -43.38 21.67 17.23
CA GLY A 691 -44.11 22.32 16.14
C GLY A 691 -43.60 23.71 15.75
N ASP A 692 -42.50 24.17 16.34
CA ASP A 692 -41.82 25.41 15.95
C ASP A 692 -40.70 25.08 14.93
N TYR A 693 -40.83 25.65 13.72
CA TYR A 693 -39.98 25.40 12.55
C TYR A 693 -38.69 26.22 12.58
N ARG A 694 -38.09 26.39 13.74
CA ARG A 694 -36.88 27.20 13.95
C ARG A 694 -35.90 26.44 14.84
N TRP A 695 -34.61 26.53 14.54
CA TRP A 695 -33.54 26.19 15.47
C TRP A 695 -32.65 27.42 15.61
N GLN A 696 -32.31 27.78 16.84
CA GLN A 696 -31.70 29.07 17.19
C GLN A 696 -30.33 28.88 17.84
N PRO A 697 -29.31 28.41 17.09
CA PRO A 697 -27.98 28.15 17.64
C PRO A 697 -27.22 29.41 18.06
N GLU A 698 -27.71 30.62 17.72
CA GLU A 698 -27.10 31.88 18.14
C GLU A 698 -26.96 32.01 19.68
N TYR A 699 -27.85 31.35 20.45
CA TYR A 699 -27.77 31.31 21.91
C TYR A 699 -26.60 30.46 22.44
N LEU A 700 -25.94 29.67 21.59
CA LEU A 700 -24.80 28.86 21.95
C LEU A 700 -23.47 29.58 21.70
N LYS A 701 -23.41 30.50 20.74
CA LYS A 701 -22.15 31.10 20.23
C LYS A 701 -21.34 31.84 21.31
N ASN A 702 -22.03 32.47 22.26
CA ASN A 702 -21.38 33.28 23.31
C ASN A 702 -21.04 32.50 24.59
N LEU A 703 -21.43 31.22 24.69
CA LEU A 703 -21.09 30.40 25.86
C LEU A 703 -19.57 30.21 25.95
N THR A 704 -19.01 30.47 27.13
CA THR A 704 -17.58 30.33 27.43
C THR A 704 -17.27 29.23 28.44
N LEU A 705 -18.31 28.63 29.01
CA LEU A 705 -18.26 27.51 29.94
C LEU A 705 -19.36 26.53 29.56
N SER A 706 -19.11 25.24 29.81
CA SER A 706 -20.12 24.20 29.69
C SER A 706 -21.25 24.43 30.70
N PRO A 707 -22.49 23.99 30.41
CA PRO A 707 -23.58 24.11 31.37
C PRO A 707 -23.30 23.40 32.71
N GLN A 708 -22.45 22.36 32.70
CA GLN A 708 -21.97 21.72 33.92
C GLN A 708 -21.08 22.66 34.74
N SER A 709 -20.05 23.24 34.14
CA SER A 709 -19.14 24.19 34.82
C SER A 709 -19.87 25.44 35.33
N ILE A 710 -20.88 25.92 34.59
CA ILE A 710 -21.77 27.00 35.04
C ILE A 710 -22.55 26.56 36.29
N ALA A 711 -23.10 25.34 36.30
CA ALA A 711 -23.84 24.82 37.45
C ALA A 711 -22.97 24.64 38.69
N GLU A 712 -21.75 24.12 38.50
CA GLU A 712 -20.74 23.97 39.56
C GLU A 712 -20.42 25.32 40.18
N LYS A 713 -20.11 26.32 39.34
CA LYS A 713 -19.83 27.69 39.79
C LYS A 713 -20.99 28.28 40.58
N LEU A 714 -22.22 28.17 40.06
CA LEU A 714 -23.41 28.70 40.73
C LEU A 714 -23.72 28.00 42.06
N ALA A 715 -23.48 26.68 42.15
CA ALA A 715 -23.67 25.93 43.39
C ALA A 715 -22.65 26.32 44.48
N GLN A 716 -21.42 26.64 44.08
CA GLN A 716 -20.34 27.04 45.01
C GLN A 716 -20.48 28.48 45.52
N ASP A 717 -20.99 29.38 44.68
CA ASP A 717 -21.11 30.82 44.96
C ASP A 717 -22.05 31.14 46.14
N LYS A 718 -23.02 30.26 46.43
CA LYS A 718 -24.01 30.37 47.54
C LYS A 718 -24.87 31.64 47.56
N GLU A 719 -24.63 32.59 46.67
CA GLU A 719 -25.46 33.77 46.43
C GLU A 719 -26.77 33.42 45.70
N VAL A 720 -27.73 34.36 45.73
CA VAL A 720 -28.97 34.25 44.96
C VAL A 720 -28.65 34.29 43.46
N ILE A 721 -29.15 33.31 42.71
CA ILE A 721 -29.02 33.26 41.25
C ILE A 721 -29.94 34.32 40.63
N THR A 722 -29.36 35.41 40.12
CA THR A 722 -30.10 36.52 39.48
C THR A 722 -30.13 36.40 37.96
N ALA A 723 -31.08 37.10 37.32
CA ALA A 723 -31.17 37.19 35.86
C ALA A 723 -29.88 37.75 35.22
N GLN A 724 -29.27 38.76 35.84
CA GLN A 724 -28.00 39.33 35.36
C GLN A 724 -26.88 38.29 35.41
N LYS A 725 -26.72 37.62 36.56
CA LYS A 725 -25.68 36.59 36.75
C LYS A 725 -25.80 35.44 35.75
N LEU A 726 -27.02 34.97 35.49
CA LEU A 726 -27.27 33.96 34.46
C LEU A 726 -26.99 34.50 33.05
N SER A 727 -27.35 35.74 32.76
CA SER A 727 -27.10 36.34 31.45
C SER A 727 -25.60 36.46 31.16
N ASP A 728 -24.82 36.88 32.16
CA ASP A 728 -23.37 37.02 32.06
C ASP A 728 -22.69 35.67 31.81
N LEU A 729 -23.14 34.61 32.51
CA LEU A 729 -22.58 33.26 32.36
C LEU A 729 -23.01 32.57 31.06
N LEU A 730 -24.26 32.79 30.62
CA LEU A 730 -24.82 32.13 29.45
C LEU A 730 -24.54 32.88 28.13
N GLY A 731 -24.15 34.16 28.20
CA GLY A 731 -23.85 34.98 27.03
C GLY A 731 -25.09 35.43 26.24
N PHE A 732 -26.28 35.35 26.85
CA PHE A 732 -27.53 35.85 26.29
C PHE A 732 -28.48 36.34 27.39
N THR A 733 -29.43 37.21 27.03
CA THR A 733 -30.38 37.79 27.99
C THR A 733 -31.30 36.72 28.59
N VAL A 734 -31.22 36.57 29.91
CA VAL A 734 -32.14 35.76 30.73
C VAL A 734 -33.14 36.69 31.42
N SER A 735 -34.43 36.40 31.27
CA SER A 735 -35.48 37.18 31.93
C SER A 735 -35.58 36.88 33.43
N VAL A 736 -36.19 37.78 34.20
CA VAL A 736 -36.48 37.55 35.63
C VAL A 736 -37.35 36.29 35.82
N GLN A 737 -38.32 36.07 34.93
CA GLN A 737 -39.17 34.87 34.99
C GLN A 737 -38.37 33.58 34.78
N GLU A 738 -37.39 33.59 33.88
CA GLU A 738 -36.50 32.44 33.65
C GLU A 738 -35.55 32.23 34.85
N ALA A 739 -34.99 33.30 35.41
CA ALA A 739 -34.13 33.24 36.59
C ALA A 739 -34.87 32.72 37.84
N ASN A 740 -36.16 33.02 37.98
CA ASN A 740 -36.98 32.53 39.10
C ASN A 740 -37.06 30.99 39.16
N LEU A 741 -36.82 30.28 38.06
CA LEU A 741 -36.77 28.82 38.01
C LEU A 741 -35.55 28.22 38.76
N PHE A 742 -34.57 29.07 39.09
CA PHE A 742 -33.32 28.69 39.76
C PHE A 742 -33.28 29.03 41.25
N VAL A 743 -34.10 29.97 41.73
CA VAL A 743 -34.01 30.59 43.07
C VAL A 743 -34.04 29.58 44.22
N ASN A 744 -34.76 28.45 44.06
CA ASN A 744 -34.87 27.41 45.10
C ASN A 744 -33.89 26.23 44.90
N ARG A 745 -33.03 26.25 43.88
CA ARG A 745 -32.11 25.16 43.56
C ARG A 745 -30.74 25.44 44.16
N LYS A 746 -30.28 24.57 45.07
CA LYS A 746 -28.96 24.68 45.72
C LYS A 746 -27.96 23.60 45.30
N SER A 747 -28.43 22.49 44.74
CA SER A 747 -27.54 21.43 44.25
C SER A 747 -27.13 21.69 42.81
N GLU A 748 -25.86 21.52 42.52
CA GLU A 748 -25.27 21.53 41.17
C GLU A 748 -26.11 20.73 40.17
N LYS A 749 -26.45 19.47 40.47
CA LYS A 749 -27.27 18.61 39.60
C LYS A 749 -28.60 19.26 39.16
N LEU A 750 -29.33 19.86 40.09
CA LEU A 750 -30.60 20.52 39.79
C LEU A 750 -30.40 21.81 38.99
N ILE A 751 -29.32 22.56 39.27
CA ILE A 751 -28.98 23.76 38.51
C ILE A 751 -28.62 23.36 37.08
N TYR A 752 -27.77 22.35 36.91
CA TYR A 752 -27.36 21.82 35.60
C TYR A 752 -28.54 21.39 34.74
N GLN A 753 -29.46 20.60 35.30
CA GLN A 753 -30.70 20.22 34.60
C GLN A 753 -31.52 21.44 34.14
N GLN A 754 -31.60 22.47 34.97
CA GLN A 754 -32.39 23.67 34.67
C GLN A 754 -31.69 24.56 33.62
N ILE A 755 -30.36 24.64 33.64
CA ILE A 755 -29.59 25.34 32.60
C ILE A 755 -29.83 24.68 31.24
N LYS A 756 -29.68 23.35 31.15
CA LYS A 756 -29.92 22.62 29.90
C LYS A 756 -31.33 22.82 29.37
N HIS A 757 -32.34 22.72 30.24
CA HIS A 757 -33.72 22.98 29.85
C HIS A 757 -33.94 24.41 29.32
N LEU A 758 -33.29 25.40 29.95
CA LEU A 758 -33.34 26.78 29.48
C LEU A 758 -32.69 26.92 28.09
N ILE A 759 -31.51 26.32 27.90
CA ILE A 759 -30.79 26.34 26.63
C ILE A 759 -31.59 25.63 25.53
N ASP A 760 -32.12 24.43 25.79
CA ASP A 760 -32.97 23.70 24.84
C ASP A 760 -34.21 24.52 24.45
N LYS A 761 -34.82 25.21 25.42
CA LYS A 761 -35.96 26.10 25.16
C LYS A 761 -35.56 27.31 24.29
N LYS A 762 -34.42 27.93 24.56
CA LYS A 762 -33.95 29.11 23.79
C LYS A 762 -33.54 28.73 22.38
N THR A 763 -32.84 27.61 22.22
CA THR A 763 -32.36 27.09 20.93
C THR A 763 -33.44 26.36 20.14
N ASN A 764 -34.56 26.01 20.79
CA ASN A 764 -35.57 25.07 20.28
C ASN A 764 -34.98 23.69 19.90
N THR A 765 -34.08 23.19 20.75
CA THR A 765 -33.50 21.85 20.59
C THR A 765 -34.42 20.78 21.16
N GLY A 766 -34.58 19.67 20.44
CA GLY A 766 -35.35 18.51 20.87
C GLY A 766 -34.48 17.30 21.17
N TRP A 767 -34.95 16.47 22.09
CA TRP A 767 -34.34 15.21 22.51
C TRP A 767 -35.45 14.17 22.71
N THR A 768 -35.19 12.91 22.37
CA THR A 768 -36.18 11.83 22.49
C THR A 768 -35.79 10.77 23.52
N SER A 769 -34.50 10.71 23.88
CA SER A 769 -33.95 9.72 24.80
C SER A 769 -32.81 10.32 25.60
N SER A 770 -32.35 9.60 26.61
CA SER A 770 -31.04 9.80 27.24
C SER A 770 -30.09 8.64 26.94
N GLY A 771 -30.43 7.81 25.95
CA GLY A 771 -29.63 6.69 25.45
C GLY A 771 -29.39 6.79 23.95
N HIS A 772 -28.92 5.70 23.34
CA HIS A 772 -28.64 5.66 21.90
C HIS A 772 -29.92 5.47 21.06
N THR A 773 -29.78 5.72 19.77
CA THR A 773 -30.83 5.54 18.75
C THR A 773 -30.27 4.74 17.56
N GLY A 774 -31.13 3.99 16.87
CA GLY A 774 -30.74 3.09 15.77
C GLY A 774 -30.74 3.75 14.38
N ILE A 775 -30.56 5.06 14.28
CA ILE A 775 -30.42 5.73 12.97
C ILE A 775 -29.06 5.38 12.36
N ASP A 776 -29.04 5.18 11.04
CA ASP A 776 -27.77 5.06 10.31
C ASP A 776 -26.94 6.34 10.49
N VAL A 777 -25.63 6.17 10.50
CA VAL A 777 -24.66 7.26 10.69
C VAL A 777 -23.88 7.51 9.41
N GLN A 778 -23.24 8.66 9.30
CA GLN A 778 -22.45 9.00 8.11
C GLN A 778 -21.07 8.34 8.17
N VAL A 779 -20.50 8.05 6.99
CA VAL A 779 -19.06 7.79 6.83
C VAL A 779 -18.46 8.85 5.92
N PHE A 780 -17.27 9.27 6.31
CA PHE A 780 -16.46 10.28 5.67
C PHE A 780 -15.12 9.66 5.30
N SER A 781 -14.54 10.05 4.16
CA SER A 781 -13.25 9.48 3.74
C SER A 781 -12.45 10.42 2.85
N ALA A 782 -11.12 10.35 2.96
CA ALA A 782 -10.18 11.06 2.09
C ALA A 782 -8.89 10.25 1.88
N GLY A 783 -8.15 10.62 0.84
CA GLY A 783 -6.85 10.01 0.52
C GLY A 783 -6.93 8.73 -0.29
N THR A 784 -5.86 7.96 -0.22
CA THR A 784 -5.65 6.77 -1.03
C THR A 784 -6.65 5.66 -0.67
N GLY A 785 -7.49 5.26 -1.62
CA GLY A 785 -8.54 4.23 -1.41
C GLY A 785 -9.87 4.76 -0.85
N ALA A 786 -10.05 6.08 -0.73
CA ALA A 786 -11.27 6.67 -0.13
C ALA A 786 -12.58 6.28 -0.84
N ASN A 787 -12.55 6.05 -2.15
CA ASN A 787 -13.75 5.73 -2.94
C ASN A 787 -14.42 4.41 -2.53
N ASP A 788 -13.71 3.52 -1.84
CA ASP A 788 -14.25 2.24 -1.34
C ASP A 788 -15.31 2.45 -0.25
N PHE A 789 -15.38 3.63 0.36
CA PHE A 789 -16.32 3.94 1.45
C PHE A 789 -17.58 4.67 0.98
N THR A 790 -17.80 4.76 -0.34
CA THR A 790 -19.00 5.37 -0.91
C THR A 790 -20.23 4.50 -0.72
N LEU A 791 -21.41 5.13 -0.74
CA LEU A 791 -22.74 4.49 -0.61
C LEU A 791 -23.03 3.93 0.80
N HIS A 792 -24.14 3.19 0.92
CA HIS A 792 -24.54 2.54 2.16
C HIS A 792 -23.74 1.26 2.43
N GLN A 793 -23.32 1.05 3.68
CA GLN A 793 -22.61 -0.13 4.15
C GLN A 793 -22.94 -0.45 5.62
N THR A 794 -22.42 -1.55 6.15
CA THR A 794 -22.46 -1.85 7.59
C THR A 794 -21.16 -1.43 8.26
N ASN A 795 -21.18 -1.22 9.58
CA ASN A 795 -19.94 -0.92 10.32
C ASN A 795 -18.88 -2.05 10.24
N THR A 796 -19.29 -3.30 10.02
CA THR A 796 -18.37 -4.42 9.75
C THR A 796 -17.70 -4.33 8.37
N ASP A 797 -18.37 -3.75 7.36
CA ASP A 797 -17.79 -3.59 6.03
C ASP A 797 -16.63 -2.59 6.03
N ILE A 798 -16.72 -1.54 6.86
CA ILE A 798 -15.63 -0.58 7.07
C ILE A 798 -14.39 -1.32 7.56
N ALA A 799 -14.51 -2.12 8.61
CA ALA A 799 -13.40 -2.89 9.14
C ALA A 799 -12.82 -3.81 8.06
N ASN A 800 -13.65 -4.58 7.36
CA ASN A 800 -13.21 -5.52 6.31
C ASN A 800 -12.42 -4.84 5.19
N LYS A 801 -12.83 -3.63 4.78
CA LYS A 801 -12.08 -2.80 3.81
C LYS A 801 -10.73 -2.38 4.38
N LEU A 802 -10.67 -1.90 5.62
CA LEU A 802 -9.41 -1.54 6.28
C LEU A 802 -8.46 -2.75 6.47
N PHE A 803 -9.00 -3.93 6.79
CA PHE A 803 -8.25 -5.19 6.80
C PHE A 803 -7.66 -5.52 5.41
N THR A 804 -8.40 -5.24 4.34
CA THR A 804 -7.93 -5.45 2.95
C THR A 804 -6.81 -4.48 2.59
N VAL A 805 -6.93 -3.22 3.00
CA VAL A 805 -5.85 -2.22 2.83
C VAL A 805 -4.59 -2.68 3.56
N LEU A 806 -4.69 -3.13 4.81
CA LEU A 806 -3.52 -3.61 5.56
C LEU A 806 -2.84 -4.82 4.92
N LYS A 807 -3.60 -5.79 4.39
CA LYS A 807 -3.05 -7.00 3.77
C LYS A 807 -2.44 -6.78 2.39
N SER A 808 -2.77 -5.65 1.76
CA SER A 808 -2.23 -5.27 0.44
C SER A 808 -0.87 -4.59 0.52
N ASN A 809 -0.39 -4.25 1.73
CA ASN A 809 0.94 -3.69 2.01
C ASN A 809 1.79 -4.69 2.79
#